data_AF-A0A8P4KEH3-F1
#
_entry.id   AF-A0A8P4KEH3-F1
#
_cell.length_a   1.000
_cell.length_b   1.000
_cell.length_c   1.000
_cell.angle_alpha   90.00
_cell.angle_beta   90.00
_cell.angle_gamma   90.00
#
_symmetry.space_group_name_H-M   'P 1'
#
loop_
_entity.id
_entity.type
_entity.pdbx_description
1 polymer ?
#
loop_
_entity_poly.entity_id
_entity_poly.type
_entity_poly.pdbx_seq_one_letter_code
_entity_poly.pdbx_strand_id
1 'polypeptide(L)'
;METPDSTAGTDLTITVTVVRGNNLQGKKADSLQSFLEIQLDGTVLGESDKKLSEPVEQHIDYDFTCSFHYPNDAQALSNIAHKPIILTVIEVLPEEKKVEAKTAVLGQAVVDLLPLLQGQCSFSSTVPLKPVTSSPAKEVQDSSSKQSTLDVCVSVSDPVLSEAELSASNLLRVTVETAYSVPESWMLLSGPGPAPCTYTAALEVPLSAEKDQVLVFCEGQLMAGGQREEIGRQRKRPHQAMLVPGNHFLPAAFFQAEPIEQEDGELTGLEDRRFRTEAETMKNRVSWDTEMCCFVDAEGINRLRYRITENRLWPVEIMRSSAPLSKAAETKLLAEENPEIPFHGVAFVDMGRLLYPGVNRIRGAYSIQPFSEAELLQKANSSVSVLKEEAKAAANLAKACASAAGSHRGKAGKNLDKGAKDSKEPAKKQSGNQSRMAGAGSVTDSLTETEPTQVNTEGNMYLEARTYIIIEIALEKPLVPKTTPEELARRVKELIPPRSPLPTGPSRAERAVLDFHKQVGNMVTHVSDQYMELFGARCKPSGDYSQEQMKVQLMGTLSVSARYFAFKEQMKHAVVKIVRDTMQQTEPITDPQELKVFVSKLYVYLVDEMHIALNKIYSDDVDDDSPDEIQLSSSQLRHFAREAQLTGDYQQAVQYYQELVVRYPSEPSYKFEWGSLYMRTGDYMKAKECFHDAVSIQQAHKPSLIMCGVLAAMSEHYKEAQTFLERATIIDPPSVVAWTLLGLLHESQNESILSESAFLEARRQLWSKEAKKHTQIKEEKKDKEEKKDKEKHQQEEEEMTIPACQSPTVKQDPEYGDEDSGAQEEPPAQSISTKSDPAKLSCTIYTETAQFLLQNTALQMVEHALSQELLWSDSGRSVSYLLHLAQLQLLRADYCSAGASLKEVLFHSSQDADVWALNGHCHYLQGAFSDAQESYERSLNFLRQPSDSHLVLLRLGSIYLQQEKFDQAKAIYLQACEQSPSCLTWLGLGTACYRLEELCIAEEALTEANHLNNQNAEVWAYLSLICLRSGRQEEAEQFYKYATKFNLQKESLLKEFNELKDQLRFSRLVSCFGTSSEAGVSMK
;
A
#
# COMPACT_ATOMS: atom_id res chain seq x y z
N MET A 1 -28.75 -41.95 -25.50
CA MET A 1 -27.89 -42.33 -24.36
C MET A 1 -28.52 -41.70 -23.15
N GLU A 2 -28.70 -42.48 -22.10
CA GLU A 2 -29.44 -42.07 -20.91
C GLU A 2 -28.77 -40.88 -20.21
N THR A 3 -29.60 -40.06 -19.57
CA THR A 3 -29.17 -39.18 -18.48
C THR A 3 -28.67 -40.04 -17.32
N PRO A 4 -27.57 -39.69 -16.63
CA PRO A 4 -27.23 -40.35 -15.38
C PRO A 4 -28.32 -40.05 -14.36
N ASP A 5 -29.04 -41.09 -13.92
CA ASP A 5 -29.99 -40.97 -12.82
C ASP A 5 -29.28 -40.59 -11.51
N SER A 6 -30.06 -40.04 -10.59
CA SER A 6 -29.65 -39.52 -9.27
C SER A 6 -28.51 -40.30 -8.59
N THR A 7 -27.49 -39.56 -8.15
CA THR A 7 -26.51 -40.05 -7.16
C THR A 7 -27.23 -40.50 -5.90
N ALA A 8 -27.32 -41.82 -5.71
CA ALA A 8 -27.72 -42.38 -4.42
C ALA A 8 -26.66 -41.97 -3.39
N GLY A 9 -27.08 -41.24 -2.35
CA GLY A 9 -26.18 -40.73 -1.32
C GLY A 9 -25.41 -41.86 -0.65
N THR A 10 -24.09 -41.85 -0.76
CA THR A 10 -23.20 -42.76 -0.04
C THR A 10 -23.03 -42.25 1.38
N ASP A 11 -23.62 -42.95 2.35
CA ASP A 11 -23.50 -42.60 3.77
C ASP A 11 -22.03 -42.69 4.23
N LEU A 12 -21.48 -41.56 4.66
CA LEU A 12 -20.13 -41.40 5.14
C LEU A 12 -19.97 -42.18 6.46
N THR A 13 -19.07 -43.17 6.49
CA THR A 13 -18.88 -44.02 7.66
C THR A 13 -17.64 -43.60 8.44
N ILE A 14 -17.83 -42.82 9.52
CA ILE A 14 -16.76 -42.36 10.39
C ILE A 14 -16.52 -43.43 11.47
N THR A 15 -15.25 -43.79 11.68
CA THR A 15 -14.81 -44.80 12.66
C THR A 15 -13.88 -44.17 13.69
N VAL A 16 -14.24 -44.31 14.97
CA VAL A 16 -13.54 -43.73 16.13
C VAL A 16 -13.01 -44.87 16.98
N THR A 17 -11.71 -44.89 17.24
CA THR A 17 -11.04 -45.88 18.09
C THR A 17 -10.35 -45.18 19.25
N VAL A 18 -10.77 -45.46 20.47
CA VAL A 18 -10.05 -45.03 21.68
C VAL A 18 -9.08 -46.13 22.05
N VAL A 19 -7.78 -45.87 21.84
CA VAL A 19 -6.71 -46.85 22.03
C VAL A 19 -6.44 -47.03 23.51
N ARG A 20 -6.12 -45.95 24.25
CA ARG A 20 -5.80 -46.03 25.68
C ARG A 20 -6.16 -44.79 26.47
N GLY A 21 -6.31 -44.95 27.78
CA GLY A 21 -6.39 -43.85 28.74
C GLY A 21 -5.17 -43.82 29.66
N ASN A 22 -4.47 -42.70 29.70
CA ASN A 22 -3.23 -42.51 30.46
C ASN A 22 -3.50 -41.71 31.75
N ASN A 23 -2.80 -42.07 32.83
CA ASN A 23 -2.88 -41.44 34.17
C ASN A 23 -4.32 -41.37 34.74
N LEU A 24 -5.14 -42.40 34.51
CA LEU A 24 -6.49 -42.48 35.07
C LEU A 24 -6.46 -42.82 36.57
N GLN A 25 -7.27 -42.14 37.37
CA GLN A 25 -7.37 -42.35 38.82
C GLN A 25 -8.83 -42.51 39.24
N GLY A 26 -9.13 -43.57 40.01
CA GLY A 26 -10.46 -43.85 40.56
C GLY A 26 -10.72 -43.14 41.88
N LYS A 27 -11.97 -43.16 42.36
CA LYS A 27 -12.37 -42.55 43.64
C LYS A 27 -12.01 -43.40 44.86
N LYS A 28 -11.45 -44.60 44.64
CA LYS A 28 -10.82 -45.48 45.66
C LYS A 28 -9.45 -45.92 45.16
N ALA A 29 -8.48 -46.02 46.06
CA ALA A 29 -7.06 -46.12 45.70
C ALA A 29 -6.59 -47.52 45.24
N ASP A 30 -7.31 -48.59 45.59
CA ASP A 30 -6.76 -49.96 45.53
C ASP A 30 -6.95 -50.68 44.18
N SER A 31 -7.93 -50.26 43.37
CA SER A 31 -8.16 -50.74 41.98
C SER A 31 -9.22 -49.90 41.29
N LEU A 32 -9.03 -49.52 40.01
CA LEU A 32 -10.04 -48.86 39.19
C LEU A 32 -10.62 -49.84 38.17
N GLN A 33 -11.94 -50.01 38.15
CA GLN A 33 -12.67 -50.62 37.04
C GLN A 33 -13.43 -49.53 36.27
N SER A 34 -13.24 -49.44 34.96
CA SER A 34 -13.88 -48.40 34.14
C SER A 34 -14.24 -48.86 32.73
N PHE A 35 -15.16 -48.12 32.12
CA PHE A 35 -15.53 -48.23 30.71
C PHE A 35 -15.66 -46.84 30.09
N LEU A 36 -15.65 -46.82 28.76
CA LEU A 36 -15.87 -45.63 27.95
C LEU A 36 -17.30 -45.60 27.45
N GLU A 37 -17.87 -44.41 27.37
CA GLU A 37 -19.11 -44.11 26.67
C GLU A 37 -18.80 -43.04 25.62
N ILE A 38 -19.18 -43.29 24.36
CA ILE A 38 -18.98 -42.35 23.24
C ILE A 38 -20.34 -41.73 22.89
N GLN A 39 -20.43 -40.41 22.94
CA GLN A 39 -21.65 -39.65 22.67
C GLN A 39 -21.45 -38.60 21.57
N LEU A 40 -22.52 -38.31 20.83
CA LEU A 40 -22.60 -37.26 19.82
C LEU A 40 -24.01 -36.64 19.84
N ASP A 41 -24.10 -35.32 19.99
CA ASP A 41 -25.38 -34.58 20.00
C ASP A 41 -26.41 -35.11 21.04
N GLY A 42 -25.91 -35.64 22.16
CA GLY A 42 -26.71 -36.30 23.20
C GLY A 42 -27.17 -37.72 22.91
N THR A 43 -26.78 -38.28 21.76
CA THR A 43 -27.02 -39.68 21.39
C THR A 43 -25.81 -40.53 21.77
N VAL A 44 -26.03 -41.67 22.44
CA VAL A 44 -24.97 -42.63 22.75
C VAL A 44 -24.66 -43.46 21.50
N LEU A 45 -23.41 -43.40 21.03
CA LEU A 45 -22.91 -44.15 19.87
C LEU A 45 -22.40 -45.54 20.24
N GLY A 46 -21.90 -45.72 21.48
CA GLY A 46 -21.49 -47.02 22.00
C GLY A 46 -20.81 -46.95 23.37
N GLU A 47 -20.82 -48.08 24.08
CA GLU A 47 -20.12 -48.30 25.35
C GLU A 47 -19.03 -49.38 25.18
N SER A 48 -17.90 -49.23 25.86
CA SER A 48 -16.83 -50.24 25.87
C SER A 48 -17.07 -51.35 26.90
N ASP A 49 -16.36 -52.46 26.74
CA ASP A 49 -16.18 -53.43 27.83
C ASP A 49 -15.57 -52.78 29.08
N LYS A 50 -15.92 -53.34 30.25
CA LYS A 50 -15.49 -52.87 31.58
C LYS A 50 -14.11 -53.42 31.94
N LYS A 51 -13.05 -52.66 31.66
CA LYS A 51 -11.66 -53.04 31.94
C LYS A 51 -11.25 -52.68 33.36
N LEU A 52 -10.31 -53.45 33.91
CA LEU A 52 -9.70 -53.25 35.23
C LEU A 52 -8.26 -52.75 35.04
N SER A 53 -7.82 -51.77 35.82
CA SER A 53 -6.41 -51.35 35.83
C SER A 53 -5.60 -52.07 36.90
N GLU A 54 -4.36 -52.43 36.57
CA GLU A 54 -3.35 -52.77 37.57
C GLU A 54 -2.64 -51.49 38.06
N PRO A 55 -2.34 -51.36 39.37
CA PRO A 55 -1.81 -50.12 39.95
C PRO A 55 -0.38 -49.76 39.51
N VAL A 56 0.30 -50.65 38.79
CA VAL A 56 1.70 -50.48 38.34
C VAL A 56 1.80 -49.69 37.04
N GLU A 57 0.86 -49.86 36.11
CA GLU A 57 1.07 -49.49 34.70
C GLU A 57 0.67 -48.05 34.36
N GLN A 58 -0.16 -47.40 35.19
CA GLN A 58 -0.65 -46.01 35.00
C GLN A 58 -1.41 -45.73 33.69
N HIS A 59 -1.76 -46.75 32.91
CA HIS A 59 -2.61 -46.65 31.72
C HIS A 59 -3.64 -47.79 31.66
N ILE A 60 -4.66 -47.63 30.81
CA ILE A 60 -5.66 -48.64 30.47
C ILE A 60 -5.80 -48.65 28.96
N ASP A 61 -5.33 -49.69 28.29
CA ASP A 61 -5.61 -49.89 26.86
C ASP A 61 -7.08 -50.32 26.70
N TYR A 62 -7.88 -49.51 26.03
CA TYR A 62 -9.31 -49.75 25.78
C TYR A 62 -9.55 -50.45 24.44
N ASP A 63 -8.80 -50.13 23.40
CA ASP A 63 -8.95 -50.65 22.03
C ASP A 63 -10.41 -50.68 21.55
N PHE A 64 -11.18 -49.67 21.94
CA PHE A 64 -12.63 -49.63 21.69
C PHE A 64 -12.92 -48.83 20.42
N THR A 65 -13.45 -49.52 19.40
CA THR A 65 -13.85 -48.94 18.12
C THR A 65 -15.37 -48.86 18.01
N CYS A 66 -15.90 -47.68 17.68
CA CYS A 66 -17.27 -47.52 17.19
C CYS A 66 -17.26 -46.90 15.79
N SER A 67 -18.30 -47.18 15.00
CA SER A 67 -18.51 -46.58 13.68
C SER A 67 -19.94 -46.06 13.58
N PHE A 68 -20.13 -44.91 12.92
CA PHE A 68 -21.44 -44.29 12.71
C PHE A 68 -21.52 -43.66 11.32
N HIS A 69 -22.76 -43.47 10.85
CA HIS A 69 -23.06 -42.99 9.50
C HIS A 69 -23.50 -41.53 9.53
N TYR A 70 -22.98 -40.74 8.60
CA TYR A 70 -23.41 -39.38 8.28
C TYR A 70 -23.97 -39.35 6.84
N PRO A 71 -25.15 -38.76 6.58
CA PRO A 71 -25.58 -38.52 5.21
C PRO A 71 -24.62 -37.51 4.57
N ASN A 72 -24.23 -37.72 3.31
CA ASN A 72 -23.32 -36.81 2.62
C ASN A 72 -24.06 -35.60 2.05
N ASP A 73 -24.39 -34.64 2.93
CA ASP A 73 -25.14 -33.42 2.63
C ASP A 73 -24.53 -32.20 3.34
N ALA A 74 -24.72 -30.99 2.80
CA ALA A 74 -24.08 -29.77 3.32
C ALA A 74 -24.42 -29.47 4.79
N GLN A 75 -25.64 -29.80 5.26
CA GLN A 75 -26.02 -29.61 6.66
C GLN A 75 -25.30 -30.60 7.58
N ALA A 76 -25.16 -31.86 7.15
CA ALA A 76 -24.42 -32.87 7.89
C ALA A 76 -22.90 -32.60 7.90
N LEU A 77 -22.32 -32.14 6.80
CA LEU A 77 -20.93 -31.65 6.74
C LEU A 77 -20.74 -30.41 7.65
N SER A 78 -21.70 -29.50 7.69
CA SER A 78 -21.67 -28.36 8.63
C SER A 78 -21.77 -28.82 10.09
N ASN A 79 -22.55 -29.86 10.40
CA ASN A 79 -22.59 -30.48 11.73
C ASN A 79 -21.23 -31.09 12.12
N ILE A 80 -20.50 -31.73 11.20
CA ILE A 80 -19.13 -32.24 11.44
C ILE A 80 -18.16 -31.11 11.83
N ALA A 81 -18.35 -29.90 11.28
CA ALA A 81 -17.47 -28.76 11.53
C ALA A 81 -17.56 -28.16 12.95
N HIS A 82 -18.69 -28.34 13.67
CA HIS A 82 -18.89 -27.72 15.00
C HIS A 82 -19.50 -28.61 16.10
N LYS A 83 -19.98 -29.83 15.80
CA LYS A 83 -20.44 -30.79 16.82
C LYS A 83 -19.33 -31.81 17.11
N PRO A 84 -18.63 -31.71 18.25
CA PRO A 84 -17.56 -32.65 18.58
C PRO A 84 -18.10 -33.94 19.18
N ILE A 85 -17.28 -34.99 19.15
CA ILE A 85 -17.53 -36.23 19.87
C ILE A 85 -17.17 -36.04 21.35
N ILE A 86 -18.04 -36.50 22.24
CA ILE A 86 -17.82 -36.50 23.69
C ILE A 86 -17.44 -37.91 24.12
N LEU A 87 -16.31 -38.05 24.82
CA LEU A 87 -15.81 -39.30 25.37
C LEU A 87 -15.91 -39.26 26.89
N THR A 88 -16.81 -40.04 27.48
CA THR A 88 -17.05 -40.07 28.93
C THR A 88 -16.39 -41.31 29.53
N VAL A 89 -15.55 -41.13 30.57
CA VAL A 89 -14.92 -42.24 31.31
C VAL A 89 -15.70 -42.50 32.60
N ILE A 90 -16.20 -43.72 32.78
CA ILE A 90 -17.10 -44.08 33.88
C ILE A 90 -16.46 -45.17 34.74
N GLU A 91 -16.30 -44.90 36.04
CA GLU A 91 -15.90 -45.85 37.08
C GLU A 91 -17.10 -46.69 37.55
N VAL A 92 -16.88 -47.99 37.77
CA VAL A 92 -17.86 -48.92 38.33
C VAL A 92 -17.54 -49.13 39.81
N LEU A 93 -18.38 -48.66 40.72
CA LEU A 93 -18.16 -48.81 42.15
C LEU A 93 -18.64 -50.19 42.63
N PRO A 94 -17.87 -50.88 43.52
CA PRO A 94 -18.23 -52.22 44.01
C PRO A 94 -19.52 -52.21 44.85
N GLU A 95 -20.34 -53.25 44.69
CA GLU A 95 -21.69 -53.34 45.28
C GLU A 95 -21.70 -53.52 46.80
N GLU A 96 -22.34 -52.59 47.51
CA GLU A 96 -22.76 -52.78 48.91
C GLU A 96 -24.16 -53.43 48.99
N LYS A 97 -24.21 -54.73 48.65
CA LYS A 97 -25.34 -55.67 48.87
C LYS A 97 -26.71 -55.31 48.23
N LYS A 98 -26.97 -55.88 47.05
CA LYS A 98 -28.32 -56.03 46.45
C LYS A 98 -29.07 -54.72 46.12
N VAL A 99 -28.34 -53.73 45.64
CA VAL A 99 -28.85 -52.69 44.74
C VAL A 99 -27.85 -52.58 43.59
N GLU A 100 -28.31 -52.23 42.40
CA GLU A 100 -27.51 -52.16 41.16
C GLU A 100 -26.20 -51.38 41.35
N ALA A 101 -25.13 -51.86 40.72
CA ALA A 101 -23.79 -51.28 40.81
C ALA A 101 -23.78 -49.79 40.43
N LYS A 102 -23.41 -48.94 41.39
CA LYS A 102 -23.38 -47.49 41.20
C LYS A 102 -22.21 -47.10 40.31
N THR A 103 -22.49 -46.50 39.16
CA THR A 103 -21.49 -45.87 38.32
C THR A 103 -21.13 -44.48 38.83
N ALA A 104 -19.92 -44.03 38.51
CA ALA A 104 -19.45 -42.69 38.82
C ALA A 104 -18.60 -42.16 37.66
N VAL A 105 -19.01 -41.03 37.06
CA VAL A 105 -18.20 -40.42 36.00
C VAL A 105 -16.89 -39.90 36.60
N LEU A 106 -15.77 -40.23 35.97
CA LEU A 106 -14.44 -39.71 36.30
C LEU A 106 -14.20 -38.38 35.58
N GLY A 107 -14.46 -38.35 34.27
CA GLY A 107 -14.29 -37.16 33.45
C GLY A 107 -14.82 -37.32 32.03
N GLN A 108 -14.77 -36.22 31.27
CA GLN A 108 -15.06 -36.17 29.84
C GLN A 108 -13.85 -35.65 29.07
N ALA A 109 -13.62 -36.17 27.87
CA ALA A 109 -12.73 -35.60 26.86
C ALA A 109 -13.55 -35.27 25.59
N VAL A 110 -13.00 -34.44 24.71
CA VAL A 110 -13.69 -33.94 23.51
C VAL A 110 -12.78 -34.12 22.29
N VAL A 111 -13.34 -34.61 21.18
CA VAL A 111 -12.63 -34.85 19.92
C VAL A 111 -13.32 -34.09 18.78
N ASP A 112 -12.55 -33.26 18.08
CA ASP A 112 -13.02 -32.47 16.94
C ASP A 112 -12.88 -33.25 15.63
N LEU A 113 -13.91 -33.26 14.79
CA LEU A 113 -13.91 -33.94 13.48
C LEU A 113 -13.44 -33.04 12.31
N LEU A 114 -13.17 -31.76 12.58
CA LEU A 114 -12.73 -30.78 11.58
C LEU A 114 -11.55 -31.24 10.68
N PRO A 115 -10.53 -31.99 11.17
CA PRO A 115 -9.43 -32.46 10.30
C PRO A 115 -9.89 -33.33 9.12
N LEU A 116 -11.04 -34.01 9.23
CA LEU A 116 -11.60 -34.81 8.14
C LEU A 116 -12.11 -33.92 6.99
N LEU A 117 -12.74 -32.79 7.31
CA LEU A 117 -13.17 -31.79 6.32
C LEU A 117 -11.97 -31.06 5.69
N GLN A 118 -10.84 -31.00 6.40
CA GLN A 118 -9.54 -30.54 5.87
C GLN A 118 -8.79 -31.63 5.08
N GLY A 119 -9.47 -32.71 4.68
CA GLY A 119 -8.96 -33.73 3.75
C GLY A 119 -8.19 -34.88 4.38
N GLN A 120 -8.08 -34.97 5.71
CA GLN A 120 -7.38 -36.07 6.37
C GLN A 120 -8.27 -37.31 6.44
N CYS A 121 -7.86 -38.42 5.82
CA CYS A 121 -8.60 -39.69 5.91
C CYS A 121 -8.53 -40.33 7.30
N SER A 122 -7.47 -40.05 8.06
CA SER A 122 -7.31 -40.50 9.44
C SER A 122 -6.36 -39.58 10.23
N PHE A 123 -6.67 -39.34 11.50
CA PHE A 123 -5.80 -38.63 12.44
C PHE A 123 -5.78 -39.30 13.82
N SER A 124 -4.75 -39.01 14.61
CA SER A 124 -4.62 -39.47 16.00
C SER A 124 -4.33 -38.29 16.92
N SER A 125 -4.96 -38.26 18.10
CA SER A 125 -4.86 -37.15 19.05
C SER A 125 -4.90 -37.65 20.50
N THR A 126 -4.02 -37.10 21.34
CA THR A 126 -4.02 -37.30 22.80
C THR A 126 -4.86 -36.20 23.43
N VAL A 127 -6.12 -36.48 23.75
CA VAL A 127 -7.07 -35.50 24.28
C VAL A 127 -7.09 -35.49 25.82
N PRO A 128 -7.16 -34.30 26.46
CA PRO A 128 -7.18 -34.20 27.91
C PRO A 128 -8.52 -34.66 28.50
N LEU A 129 -8.47 -35.49 29.55
CA LEU A 129 -9.64 -35.84 30.33
C LEU A 129 -9.88 -34.76 31.41
N LYS A 130 -11.07 -34.16 31.43
CA LYS A 130 -11.47 -33.13 32.40
C LYS A 130 -12.50 -33.69 33.39
N PRO A 131 -12.31 -33.51 34.71
CA PRO A 131 -13.20 -34.10 35.72
C PRO A 131 -14.58 -33.42 35.77
N VAL A 132 -15.61 -34.21 36.10
CA VAL A 132 -17.01 -33.70 36.18
C VAL A 132 -17.27 -32.88 37.45
N THR A 133 -16.59 -33.18 38.55
CA THR A 133 -16.83 -32.55 39.86
C THR A 133 -15.63 -31.75 40.35
N SER A 134 -15.52 -30.50 39.91
CA SER A 134 -14.60 -29.52 40.47
C SER A 134 -15.25 -28.76 41.64
N SER A 135 -14.81 -29.02 42.88
CA SER A 135 -15.08 -28.09 43.99
C SER A 135 -14.31 -26.78 43.75
N PRO A 136 -14.92 -25.58 43.90
CA PRO A 136 -14.28 -24.30 43.64
C PRO A 136 -13.30 -23.93 44.77
N ALA A 137 -12.17 -24.64 44.82
CA ALA A 137 -11.10 -24.45 45.79
C ALA A 137 -9.76 -24.32 45.04
N LYS A 138 -9.36 -23.06 44.79
CA LYS A 138 -8.05 -22.56 44.32
C LYS A 138 -7.18 -23.55 43.52
N GLU A 139 -6.95 -23.23 42.25
CA GLU A 139 -5.84 -23.81 41.48
C GLU A 139 -4.48 -23.45 42.12
N VAL A 140 -4.01 -24.31 43.02
CA VAL A 140 -2.63 -24.36 43.45
C VAL A 140 -1.91 -25.30 42.49
N GLN A 141 -0.86 -24.81 41.82
CA GLN A 141 -0.07 -25.61 40.89
C GLN A 141 0.85 -26.60 41.64
N ASP A 142 0.28 -27.70 42.12
CA ASP A 142 1.04 -28.87 42.57
C ASP A 142 1.67 -29.56 41.34
N SER A 143 2.88 -29.11 41.01
CA SER A 143 3.69 -29.43 39.82
C SER A 143 4.20 -30.87 39.72
N SER A 144 3.52 -31.83 40.36
CA SER A 144 3.91 -33.25 40.43
C SER A 144 2.82 -34.24 39.99
N SER A 145 1.58 -33.81 39.74
CA SER A 145 0.53 -34.68 39.21
C SER A 145 0.53 -34.68 37.68
N LYS A 146 0.58 -35.88 37.05
CA LYS A 146 0.45 -36.03 35.60
C LYS A 146 -1.03 -35.88 35.21
N GLN A 147 -1.32 -35.08 34.20
CA GLN A 147 -2.69 -34.93 33.69
C GLN A 147 -3.20 -36.23 33.04
N SER A 148 -4.47 -36.57 33.28
CA SER A 148 -5.16 -37.69 32.64
C SER A 148 -5.50 -37.37 31.17
N THR A 149 -5.29 -38.32 30.26
CA THR A 149 -5.54 -38.15 28.81
C THR A 149 -6.10 -39.43 28.20
N LEU A 150 -6.75 -39.32 27.03
CA LEU A 150 -7.12 -40.46 26.18
C LEU A 150 -6.41 -40.33 24.82
N ASP A 151 -5.82 -41.41 24.33
CA ASP A 151 -5.26 -41.49 22.97
C ASP A 151 -6.35 -42.03 22.02
N VAL A 152 -6.76 -41.21 21.06
CA VAL A 152 -7.89 -41.48 20.16
C VAL A 152 -7.43 -41.39 18.71
N CYS A 153 -7.85 -42.35 17.89
CA CYS A 153 -7.70 -42.32 16.44
C CYS A 153 -9.09 -42.23 15.79
N VAL A 154 -9.23 -41.35 14.79
CA VAL A 154 -10.44 -41.22 13.97
C VAL A 154 -10.05 -41.49 12.52
N SER A 155 -10.90 -42.23 11.79
CA SER A 155 -10.64 -42.65 10.41
C SER A 155 -11.92 -42.78 9.59
N VAL A 156 -11.79 -42.60 8.28
CA VAL A 156 -12.79 -42.83 7.24
C VAL A 156 -12.13 -43.69 6.14
N SER A 157 -12.90 -44.49 5.40
CA SER A 157 -12.34 -45.34 4.32
C SER A 157 -11.74 -44.54 3.17
N ASP A 158 -12.35 -43.38 2.88
CA ASP A 158 -12.07 -42.51 1.75
C ASP A 158 -12.10 -41.03 2.24
N PRO A 159 -11.50 -40.07 1.51
CA PRO A 159 -11.61 -38.66 1.83
C PRO A 159 -13.08 -38.19 1.92
N VAL A 160 -13.42 -37.40 2.93
CA VAL A 160 -14.79 -36.84 3.10
C VAL A 160 -15.19 -35.92 1.95
N LEU A 161 -14.19 -35.28 1.32
CA LEU A 161 -14.33 -34.42 0.16
C LEU A 161 -13.25 -34.82 -0.85
N SER A 162 -13.56 -34.83 -2.15
CA SER A 162 -12.52 -34.94 -3.18
C SER A 162 -11.62 -33.71 -3.21
N GLU A 163 -10.42 -33.82 -3.78
CA GLU A 163 -9.49 -32.69 -3.92
C GLU A 163 -10.14 -31.50 -4.67
N ALA A 164 -11.00 -31.77 -5.66
CA ALA A 164 -11.74 -30.75 -6.38
C ALA A 164 -12.77 -30.03 -5.48
N GLU A 165 -13.60 -30.78 -4.75
CA GLU A 165 -14.60 -30.23 -3.82
C GLU A 165 -13.92 -29.47 -2.68
N LEU A 166 -12.88 -30.06 -2.07
CA LEU A 166 -12.06 -29.42 -1.04
C LEU A 166 -11.38 -28.16 -1.54
N SER A 167 -10.95 -28.10 -2.81
CA SER A 167 -10.41 -26.85 -3.39
C SER A 167 -11.47 -25.75 -3.52
N ALA A 168 -12.69 -26.13 -3.90
CA ALA A 168 -13.78 -25.21 -4.22
C ALA A 168 -14.66 -24.79 -3.02
N SER A 169 -14.71 -25.60 -1.95
CA SER A 169 -15.44 -25.34 -0.71
C SER A 169 -14.69 -24.42 0.25
N ASN A 170 -15.32 -24.05 1.38
CA ASN A 170 -14.72 -23.17 2.39
C ASN A 170 -15.33 -23.44 3.78
N LEU A 171 -14.59 -23.13 4.83
CA LEU A 171 -15.06 -23.19 6.21
C LEU A 171 -15.34 -21.77 6.72
N LEU A 172 -16.60 -21.48 7.03
CA LEU A 172 -17.07 -20.20 7.56
C LEU A 172 -17.12 -20.29 9.10
N ARG A 173 -16.37 -19.43 9.78
CA ARG A 173 -16.37 -19.27 11.24
C ARG A 173 -17.05 -17.96 11.61
N VAL A 174 -18.02 -18.03 12.52
CA VAL A 174 -18.69 -16.86 13.10
C VAL A 174 -18.44 -16.89 14.61
N THR A 175 -17.76 -15.87 15.12
CA THR A 175 -17.49 -15.70 16.55
C THR A 175 -18.27 -14.51 17.08
N VAL A 176 -19.18 -14.77 18.03
CA VAL A 176 -19.84 -13.71 18.79
C VAL A 176 -19.06 -13.51 20.07
N GLU A 177 -18.40 -12.36 20.21
CA GLU A 177 -17.55 -12.07 21.38
C GLU A 177 -18.40 -11.58 22.55
N THR A 178 -18.74 -10.30 22.55
CA THR A 178 -19.31 -9.61 23.72
C THR A 178 -20.12 -8.39 23.30
N ALA A 179 -21.28 -8.20 23.94
CA ALA A 179 -22.06 -6.98 23.88
C ALA A 179 -21.74 -6.09 25.09
N TYR A 180 -21.30 -4.85 24.86
CA TYR A 180 -20.91 -3.88 25.88
C TYR A 180 -21.93 -2.77 26.04
N SER A 181 -21.94 -2.12 27.20
CA SER A 181 -22.90 -1.05 27.52
C SER A 181 -24.35 -1.56 27.41
N VAL A 182 -24.62 -2.76 27.94
CA VAL A 182 -25.97 -3.37 27.93
C VAL A 182 -26.92 -2.66 28.89
N PRO A 183 -28.24 -2.60 28.61
CA PRO A 183 -29.20 -1.87 29.44
C PRO A 183 -29.27 -2.38 30.89
N GLU A 184 -29.42 -1.48 31.88
CA GLU A 184 -29.49 -1.87 33.29
C GLU A 184 -30.66 -2.82 33.61
N SER A 185 -31.74 -2.75 32.83
CA SER A 185 -32.88 -3.66 32.90
C SER A 185 -32.48 -5.14 32.72
N TRP A 186 -31.34 -5.44 32.08
CA TRP A 186 -30.77 -6.78 31.97
C TRP A 186 -30.32 -7.36 33.31
N MET A 187 -30.07 -6.52 34.33
CA MET A 187 -29.76 -6.93 35.71
C MET A 187 -31.00 -7.06 36.61
N LEU A 188 -32.16 -6.54 36.19
CA LEU A 188 -33.36 -6.56 37.03
C LEU A 188 -33.94 -7.99 37.13
N LEU A 189 -33.63 -8.64 38.25
CA LEU A 189 -34.24 -9.89 38.71
C LEU A 189 -35.64 -9.61 39.25
N SER A 190 -36.66 -9.97 38.47
CA SER A 190 -38.08 -9.81 38.80
C SER A 190 -38.61 -10.86 39.79
N GLY A 191 -37.99 -10.96 40.97
CA GLY A 191 -38.52 -11.76 42.09
C GLY A 191 -37.47 -12.33 43.04
N PRO A 192 -37.90 -12.95 44.16
CA PRO A 192 -37.02 -13.51 45.18
C PRO A 192 -36.43 -14.88 44.76
N GLY A 193 -35.55 -14.88 43.77
CA GLY A 193 -34.76 -16.04 43.35
C GLY A 193 -34.06 -15.80 42.01
N PRO A 194 -32.83 -16.32 41.81
CA PRO A 194 -32.12 -16.17 40.53
C PRO A 194 -32.71 -17.09 39.46
N ALA A 195 -33.74 -16.61 38.76
CA ALA A 195 -34.14 -17.19 37.49
C ALA A 195 -33.06 -16.87 36.43
N PRO A 196 -32.44 -17.87 35.78
CA PRO A 196 -31.36 -17.64 34.83
C PRO A 196 -31.90 -16.97 33.55
N CYS A 197 -31.61 -15.69 33.36
CA CYS A 197 -31.82 -15.02 32.08
C CYS A 197 -30.89 -15.61 31.03
N THR A 198 -31.40 -15.90 29.84
CA THR A 198 -30.64 -16.39 28.69
C THR A 198 -30.57 -15.33 27.61
N TYR A 199 -29.35 -14.97 27.22
CA TYR A 199 -29.07 -13.96 26.20
C TYR A 199 -28.72 -14.69 24.90
N THR A 200 -29.50 -14.45 23.85
CA THR A 200 -29.36 -15.14 22.57
C THR A 200 -29.04 -14.15 21.47
N ALA A 201 -28.02 -14.45 20.66
CA ALA A 201 -27.78 -13.82 19.36
C ALA A 201 -28.04 -14.84 18.24
N ALA A 202 -28.50 -14.41 17.07
CA ALA A 202 -28.71 -15.28 15.91
C ALA A 202 -28.36 -14.60 14.57
N LEU A 203 -27.86 -15.40 13.63
CA LEU A 203 -27.54 -15.01 12.25
C LEU A 203 -27.85 -16.17 11.30
N GLU A 204 -28.31 -15.87 10.09
CA GLU A 204 -28.49 -16.83 9.00
C GLU A 204 -27.30 -16.79 8.03
N VAL A 205 -26.79 -17.96 7.60
CA VAL A 205 -25.70 -18.09 6.63
C VAL A 205 -26.02 -19.13 5.54
N PRO A 206 -25.67 -18.88 4.26
CA PRO A 206 -25.87 -19.87 3.20
C PRO A 206 -24.83 -21.00 3.29
N LEU A 207 -25.29 -22.26 3.17
CA LEU A 207 -24.40 -23.43 3.06
C LEU A 207 -24.23 -23.89 1.60
N SER A 208 -25.31 -23.74 0.81
CA SER A 208 -25.46 -24.28 -0.55
C SER A 208 -26.32 -23.35 -1.42
N ALA A 209 -26.59 -23.73 -2.67
CA ALA A 209 -27.49 -23.00 -3.58
C ALA A 209 -28.90 -22.78 -3.01
N GLU A 210 -29.47 -23.77 -2.31
CA GLU A 210 -30.87 -23.73 -1.85
C GLU A 210 -31.05 -23.79 -0.31
N LYS A 211 -30.02 -24.19 0.45
CA LYS A 211 -30.09 -24.29 1.92
C LYS A 211 -29.29 -23.20 2.62
N ASP A 212 -29.95 -22.55 3.57
CA ASP A 212 -29.37 -21.70 4.60
C ASP A 212 -29.36 -22.41 5.96
N GLN A 213 -28.46 -22.01 6.86
CA GLN A 213 -28.38 -22.46 8.24
C GLN A 213 -28.48 -21.26 9.19
N VAL A 214 -29.30 -21.40 10.23
CA VAL A 214 -29.33 -20.45 11.35
C VAL A 214 -28.29 -20.85 12.40
N LEU A 215 -27.52 -19.87 12.86
CA LEU A 215 -26.53 -19.99 13.93
C LEU A 215 -27.07 -19.30 15.18
N VAL A 216 -27.27 -20.03 16.27
CA VAL A 216 -27.96 -19.54 17.48
C VAL A 216 -27.06 -19.63 18.72
N PHE A 217 -26.63 -18.47 19.22
CA PHE A 217 -25.68 -18.33 20.32
C PHE A 217 -26.43 -18.11 21.64
N CYS A 218 -26.93 -19.19 22.28
CA CYS A 218 -27.78 -19.09 23.48
C CYS A 218 -27.05 -18.90 24.83
N GLU A 219 -25.74 -19.06 24.87
CA GLU A 219 -24.98 -19.29 26.12
C GLU A 219 -24.27 -18.02 26.66
N GLY A 220 -24.89 -16.85 26.46
CA GLY A 220 -24.36 -15.56 26.90
C GLY A 220 -24.33 -15.38 28.42
N GLN A 221 -23.22 -14.89 28.95
CA GLN A 221 -22.93 -14.72 30.37
C GLN A 221 -22.88 -13.23 30.74
N LEU A 222 -23.70 -12.81 31.71
CA LEU A 222 -23.75 -11.42 32.20
C LEU A 222 -22.59 -11.13 33.16
N MET A 223 -21.80 -10.11 32.81
CA MET A 223 -20.65 -9.64 33.58
C MET A 223 -20.88 -8.20 34.06
N ALA A 224 -20.67 -7.98 35.37
CA ALA A 224 -20.85 -6.67 35.98
C ALA A 224 -19.72 -5.70 35.64
N GLY A 225 -20.05 -4.40 35.56
CA GLY A 225 -19.10 -3.32 35.32
C GLY A 225 -17.95 -3.25 36.34
N GLY A 226 -16.81 -2.70 35.92
CA GLY A 226 -15.59 -2.60 36.71
C GLY A 226 -14.65 -3.82 36.61
N GLN A 227 -15.14 -4.97 36.13
CA GLN A 227 -14.31 -6.13 35.83
C GLN A 227 -13.65 -5.98 34.46
N ARG A 228 -12.34 -5.70 34.40
CA ARG A 228 -11.59 -5.73 33.13
C ARG A 228 -11.59 -7.13 32.51
N GLU A 229 -11.29 -7.21 31.23
CA GLU A 229 -11.14 -8.49 30.53
C GLU A 229 -9.85 -9.21 30.92
N GLU A 230 -9.88 -10.54 30.83
CA GLU A 230 -8.74 -11.40 31.16
C GLU A 230 -7.75 -11.46 30.00
N ILE A 231 -6.47 -11.17 30.29
CA ILE A 231 -5.39 -11.25 29.30
C ILE A 231 -5.17 -12.73 28.97
N GLY A 232 -5.39 -13.11 27.71
CA GLY A 232 -5.35 -14.51 27.27
C GLY A 232 -6.72 -15.21 27.28
N ARG A 233 -7.82 -14.46 27.17
CA ARG A 233 -9.17 -14.97 26.89
C ARG A 233 -9.18 -16.00 25.74
N GLN A 234 -9.88 -17.11 25.93
CA GLN A 234 -10.04 -18.18 24.93
C GLN A 234 -11.43 -18.19 24.31
N ARG A 235 -11.53 -18.61 23.05
CA ARG A 235 -12.79 -18.88 22.35
C ARG A 235 -13.47 -20.11 22.96
N LYS A 236 -14.79 -20.07 23.05
CA LYS A 236 -15.65 -21.14 23.58
C LYS A 236 -16.32 -21.91 22.45
N ARG A 237 -16.65 -23.16 22.75
CA ARG A 237 -17.43 -24.06 21.89
C ARG A 237 -18.93 -23.75 22.00
N PRO A 238 -19.73 -24.07 20.98
CA PRO A 238 -21.19 -24.13 21.12
C PRO A 238 -21.60 -25.39 21.91
N HIS A 239 -22.83 -25.39 22.45
CA HIS A 239 -23.43 -26.52 23.18
C HIS A 239 -22.73 -26.84 24.53
N GLN A 240 -22.26 -25.82 25.24
CA GLN A 240 -21.61 -25.94 26.56
C GLN A 240 -22.47 -26.67 27.59
N ALA A 241 -23.80 -26.60 27.46
CA ALA A 241 -24.77 -27.35 28.28
C ALA A 241 -24.55 -28.88 28.33
N MET A 242 -23.82 -29.48 27.37
CA MET A 242 -23.49 -30.91 27.34
C MET A 242 -22.07 -31.25 27.87
N LEU A 243 -21.26 -30.22 28.12
CA LEU A 243 -19.82 -30.34 28.38
C LEU A 243 -19.48 -29.92 29.82
N VAL A 244 -18.51 -30.60 30.44
CA VAL A 244 -17.87 -30.10 31.66
C VAL A 244 -17.16 -28.75 31.42
N PRO A 245 -17.10 -27.83 32.40
CA PRO A 245 -16.50 -26.51 32.22
C PRO A 245 -15.06 -26.51 31.68
N GLY A 246 -14.24 -27.49 32.07
CA GLY A 246 -12.87 -27.64 31.57
C GLY A 246 -12.75 -27.97 30.07
N ASN A 247 -13.87 -28.32 29.41
CA ASN A 247 -13.98 -28.61 27.98
C ASN A 247 -14.76 -27.53 27.20
N HIS A 248 -15.20 -26.43 27.84
CA HIS A 248 -15.94 -25.36 27.15
C HIS A 248 -15.10 -24.57 26.14
N PHE A 249 -13.77 -24.62 26.26
CA PHE A 249 -12.84 -23.83 25.44
C PHE A 249 -12.31 -24.59 24.21
N LEU A 250 -11.96 -23.83 23.17
CA LEU A 250 -11.32 -24.33 21.96
C LEU A 250 -9.79 -24.40 22.14
N PRO A 251 -9.12 -25.54 21.83
CA PRO A 251 -7.68 -25.69 22.00
C PRO A 251 -6.87 -24.61 21.25
N ALA A 252 -6.01 -23.90 21.98
CA ALA A 252 -5.14 -22.83 21.49
C ALA A 252 -5.83 -21.65 20.77
N ALA A 253 -7.15 -21.55 20.78
CA ALA A 253 -7.91 -20.48 20.15
C ALA A 253 -8.05 -19.28 21.11
N PHE A 254 -7.04 -18.41 21.12
CA PHE A 254 -7.01 -17.18 21.93
C PHE A 254 -7.51 -15.96 21.12
N PHE A 255 -8.15 -15.01 21.80
CA PHE A 255 -8.43 -13.71 21.20
C PHE A 255 -7.15 -12.89 21.07
N GLN A 256 -7.01 -12.18 19.95
CA GLN A 256 -5.88 -11.28 19.68
C GLN A 256 -6.32 -9.83 19.92
N ALA A 257 -5.48 -9.04 20.59
CA ALA A 257 -5.77 -7.64 20.86
C ALA A 257 -5.47 -6.77 19.63
N GLU A 258 -6.52 -6.34 18.93
CA GLU A 258 -6.43 -5.46 17.77
C GLU A 258 -6.74 -4.00 18.17
N PRO A 259 -6.03 -2.99 17.63
CA PRO A 259 -6.37 -1.59 17.89
C PRO A 259 -7.73 -1.23 17.29
N ILE A 260 -8.52 -0.44 18.03
CA ILE A 260 -9.86 0.03 17.62
C ILE A 260 -9.84 0.69 16.23
N GLU A 261 -8.73 1.34 15.86
CA GLU A 261 -8.51 1.98 14.56
C GLU A 261 -8.38 1.01 13.35
N GLN A 262 -8.24 -0.28 13.61
CA GLN A 262 -8.05 -1.31 12.58
C GLN A 262 -9.21 -2.32 12.50
N GLU A 263 -10.23 -2.16 13.34
CA GLU A 263 -11.46 -2.95 13.28
C GLU A 263 -12.31 -2.61 12.04
N ASP A 264 -13.17 -3.55 11.65
CA ASP A 264 -14.07 -3.44 10.49
C ASP A 264 -15.44 -2.84 10.80
N GLY A 265 -15.71 -2.55 12.08
CA GLY A 265 -16.99 -2.07 12.58
C GLY A 265 -17.23 -0.56 12.46
N GLU A 266 -18.34 -0.12 13.04
CA GLU A 266 -18.79 1.29 13.01
C GLU A 266 -18.01 2.15 14.01
N LEU A 267 -17.77 1.62 15.21
CA LEU A 267 -17.29 2.39 16.37
C LEU A 267 -15.75 2.47 16.44
N THR A 268 -15.16 3.16 15.47
CA THR A 268 -13.70 3.32 15.29
C THR A 268 -13.18 4.77 15.42
N GLY A 269 -14.09 5.74 15.56
CA GLY A 269 -13.79 7.16 15.65
C GLY A 269 -13.00 7.59 16.89
N LEU A 270 -12.57 8.85 16.91
CA LEU A 270 -11.84 9.43 18.05
C LEU A 270 -12.74 9.62 19.29
N GLU A 271 -14.03 9.84 19.09
CA GLU A 271 -15.01 9.91 20.18
C GLU A 271 -15.38 8.49 20.65
N ASP A 272 -15.60 7.56 19.71
CA ASP A 272 -15.91 6.16 20.00
C ASP A 272 -14.82 5.50 20.83
N ARG A 273 -13.53 5.78 20.56
CA ARG A 273 -12.41 5.27 21.38
C ARG A 273 -12.54 5.63 22.86
N ARG A 274 -13.02 6.83 23.19
CA ARG A 274 -13.25 7.24 24.59
C ARG A 274 -14.43 6.48 25.19
N PHE A 275 -15.55 6.44 24.46
CA PHE A 275 -16.76 5.73 24.86
C PHE A 275 -16.53 4.22 25.04
N ARG A 276 -15.81 3.57 24.12
CA ARG A 276 -15.43 2.15 24.20
C ARG A 276 -14.52 1.88 25.38
N THR A 277 -13.47 2.68 25.59
CA THR A 277 -12.60 2.53 26.77
C THR A 277 -13.38 2.61 28.09
N GLU A 278 -14.39 3.48 28.17
CA GLU A 278 -15.31 3.55 29.32
C GLU A 278 -16.23 2.31 29.40
N ALA A 279 -16.87 1.92 28.29
CA ALA A 279 -17.81 0.80 28.24
C ALA A 279 -17.15 -0.57 28.53
N GLU A 280 -15.95 -0.80 27.99
CA GLU A 280 -15.16 -2.03 28.16
C GLU A 280 -14.58 -2.17 29.57
N THR A 281 -14.47 -1.06 30.33
CA THR A 281 -13.91 -1.08 31.70
C THR A 281 -14.92 -0.87 32.82
N MET A 282 -15.91 0.01 32.66
CA MET A 282 -16.81 0.45 33.73
C MET A 282 -18.24 -0.06 33.62
N LYS A 283 -18.72 -0.43 32.42
CA LYS A 283 -20.12 -0.79 32.19
C LYS A 283 -20.37 -2.30 32.17
N ASN A 284 -21.63 -2.68 32.35
CA ASN A 284 -22.07 -4.06 32.24
C ASN A 284 -21.92 -4.56 30.79
N ARG A 285 -21.69 -5.86 30.64
CA ARG A 285 -21.56 -6.54 29.34
C ARG A 285 -22.11 -7.96 29.40
N VAL A 286 -22.47 -8.52 28.24
CA VAL A 286 -22.77 -9.95 28.08
C VAL A 286 -21.77 -10.58 27.12
N SER A 287 -21.11 -11.64 27.56
CA SER A 287 -20.08 -12.37 26.82
C SER A 287 -20.60 -13.73 26.38
N TRP A 288 -20.45 -14.05 25.09
CA TRP A 288 -20.64 -15.40 24.57
C TRP A 288 -19.28 -16.06 24.33
N ASP A 289 -18.34 -15.32 23.72
CA ASP A 289 -17.00 -15.76 23.29
C ASP A 289 -17.02 -16.99 22.37
N THR A 290 -18.17 -17.31 21.79
CA THR A 290 -18.45 -18.60 21.17
C THR A 290 -18.21 -18.54 19.68
N GLU A 291 -17.39 -19.47 19.17
CA GLU A 291 -17.13 -19.65 17.73
C GLU A 291 -17.95 -20.83 17.20
N MET A 292 -18.74 -20.60 16.15
CA MET A 292 -19.39 -21.64 15.35
C MET A 292 -18.71 -21.77 14.00
N CYS A 293 -18.48 -23.01 13.54
CA CYS A 293 -17.90 -23.29 12.23
C CYS A 293 -18.90 -24.04 11.33
N CYS A 294 -19.01 -23.59 10.09
CA CYS A 294 -19.97 -24.06 9.10
C CYS A 294 -19.24 -24.48 7.82
N PHE A 295 -19.69 -25.57 7.19
CA PHE A 295 -19.19 -25.97 5.89
C PHE A 295 -20.00 -25.30 4.78
N VAL A 296 -19.34 -24.61 3.85
CA VAL A 296 -19.98 -23.96 2.69
C VAL A 296 -19.45 -24.59 1.40
N ASP A 297 -20.34 -25.11 0.57
CA ASP A 297 -19.98 -25.72 -0.71
C ASP A 297 -19.71 -24.67 -1.81
N ALA A 298 -19.29 -25.14 -2.99
CA ALA A 298 -18.91 -24.29 -4.11
C ALA A 298 -20.06 -23.39 -4.63
N GLU A 299 -21.31 -23.85 -4.53
CA GLU A 299 -22.49 -23.08 -4.93
C GLU A 299 -22.93 -22.13 -3.81
N GLY A 300 -22.85 -22.58 -2.55
CA GLY A 300 -23.02 -21.75 -1.35
C GLY A 300 -22.05 -20.57 -1.32
N ILE A 301 -20.80 -20.74 -1.73
CA ILE A 301 -19.82 -19.63 -1.85
C ILE A 301 -20.21 -18.64 -2.94
N ASN A 302 -20.75 -19.11 -4.08
CA ASN A 302 -21.22 -18.21 -5.12
C ASN A 302 -22.47 -17.44 -4.67
N ARG A 303 -23.39 -18.10 -3.97
CA ARG A 303 -24.57 -17.49 -3.34
C ARG A 303 -24.19 -16.51 -2.22
N LEU A 304 -23.14 -16.81 -1.44
CA LEU A 304 -22.55 -15.92 -0.43
C LEU A 304 -21.98 -14.66 -1.07
N ARG A 305 -21.14 -14.79 -2.11
CA ARG A 305 -20.62 -13.64 -2.88
C ARG A 305 -21.77 -12.78 -3.42
N TYR A 306 -22.79 -13.41 -4.01
CA TYR A 306 -23.95 -12.74 -4.58
C TYR A 306 -24.76 -11.99 -3.52
N ARG A 307 -25.11 -12.66 -2.40
CA ARG A 307 -25.88 -12.08 -1.28
C ARG A 307 -25.17 -10.91 -0.62
N ILE A 308 -23.83 -10.93 -0.51
CA ILE A 308 -23.03 -9.78 -0.04
C ILE A 308 -22.99 -8.63 -1.06
N THR A 309 -22.99 -8.95 -2.37
CA THR A 309 -22.96 -7.94 -3.45
C THR A 309 -24.31 -7.22 -3.59
N GLU A 310 -25.43 -7.93 -3.41
CA GLU A 310 -26.77 -7.30 -3.31
C GLU A 310 -26.95 -6.56 -1.98
N ASN A 311 -26.67 -7.22 -0.85
CA ASN A 311 -26.95 -6.73 0.49
C ASN A 311 -25.69 -6.80 1.35
N ARG A 312 -24.98 -5.67 1.42
CA ARG A 312 -23.71 -5.51 2.17
C ARG A 312 -23.89 -5.67 3.69
N LEU A 313 -25.04 -5.24 4.22
CA LEU A 313 -25.34 -5.27 5.66
C LEU A 313 -26.16 -6.51 6.02
N TRP A 314 -25.61 -7.36 6.89
CA TRP A 314 -26.25 -8.60 7.33
C TRP A 314 -26.76 -8.47 8.78
N PRO A 315 -28.03 -8.85 9.06
CA PRO A 315 -28.64 -8.65 10.37
C PRO A 315 -28.23 -9.76 11.35
N VAL A 316 -27.68 -9.37 12.50
CA VAL A 316 -27.49 -10.24 13.65
C VAL A 316 -28.50 -9.83 14.71
N GLU A 317 -29.50 -10.67 14.94
CA GLU A 317 -30.58 -10.40 15.88
C GLU A 317 -30.19 -10.82 17.30
N ILE A 318 -30.61 -10.04 18.30
CA ILE A 318 -30.25 -10.23 19.71
C ILE A 318 -31.51 -10.11 20.58
N MET A 319 -31.64 -10.98 21.59
CA MET A 319 -32.75 -10.97 22.54
C MET A 319 -32.34 -11.41 23.95
N ARG A 320 -33.17 -11.10 24.94
CA ARG A 320 -33.06 -11.58 26.33
C ARG A 320 -34.34 -12.29 26.74
N SER A 321 -34.25 -13.59 27.01
CA SER A 321 -35.37 -14.40 27.52
C SER A 321 -35.16 -14.87 28.96
N SER A 322 -36.22 -15.31 29.62
CA SER A 322 -36.21 -15.91 30.97
C SER A 322 -36.01 -17.43 30.98
N ALA A 323 -35.92 -18.04 29.78
CA ALA A 323 -35.61 -19.45 29.55
C ALA A 323 -35.06 -19.64 28.12
N PRO A 324 -34.26 -20.68 27.84
CA PRO A 324 -33.80 -21.00 26.48
C PRO A 324 -34.98 -21.23 25.53
N LEU A 325 -34.88 -20.80 24.26
CA LEU A 325 -35.94 -20.95 23.23
C LEU A 325 -36.55 -22.37 23.19
N SER A 326 -35.69 -23.39 23.22
CA SER A 326 -36.06 -24.81 23.20
C SER A 326 -36.91 -25.29 24.39
N LYS A 327 -36.93 -24.54 25.50
CA LYS A 327 -37.77 -24.81 26.68
C LYS A 327 -38.88 -23.76 26.85
N ALA A 328 -38.65 -22.53 26.42
CA ALA A 328 -39.66 -21.46 26.40
C ALA A 328 -40.86 -21.82 25.51
N ALA A 329 -40.64 -22.64 24.47
CA ALA A 329 -41.67 -23.23 23.62
C ALA A 329 -42.72 -24.09 24.36
N GLU A 330 -42.42 -24.60 25.56
CA GLU A 330 -43.39 -25.34 26.39
C GLU A 330 -44.35 -24.39 27.16
N THR A 331 -43.97 -23.12 27.32
CA THR A 331 -44.79 -22.08 27.94
C THR A 331 -45.73 -21.43 26.92
N LYS A 332 -46.99 -21.22 27.33
CA LYS A 332 -48.08 -20.72 26.46
C LYS A 332 -47.85 -19.37 25.76
N LEU A 333 -46.83 -18.60 26.15
CA LEU A 333 -46.56 -17.24 25.64
C LEU A 333 -45.97 -17.23 24.22
N LEU A 334 -45.31 -18.30 23.77
CA LEU A 334 -44.71 -18.40 22.42
C LEU A 334 -45.55 -19.27 21.46
N ALA A 335 -46.85 -19.43 21.74
CA ALA A 335 -47.72 -20.35 21.01
C ALA A 335 -48.53 -19.69 19.87
N GLU A 336 -48.50 -18.36 19.77
CA GLU A 336 -49.28 -17.54 18.83
C GLU A 336 -48.62 -17.45 17.44
N GLU A 337 -49.34 -16.99 16.41
CA GLU A 337 -48.85 -17.00 15.01
C GLU A 337 -47.71 -16.00 14.76
N ASN A 338 -47.61 -14.95 15.58
CA ASN A 338 -46.50 -14.00 15.63
C ASN A 338 -46.00 -13.88 17.08
N PRO A 339 -44.87 -14.53 17.46
CA PRO A 339 -44.32 -14.40 18.80
C PRO A 339 -43.70 -13.01 19.00
N GLU A 340 -44.09 -12.32 20.08
CA GLU A 340 -43.38 -11.14 20.58
C GLU A 340 -42.06 -11.57 21.24
N ILE A 341 -40.96 -10.91 20.88
CA ILE A 341 -39.62 -11.24 21.37
C ILE A 341 -39.17 -10.20 22.39
N PRO A 342 -38.89 -10.59 23.66
CA PRO A 342 -38.45 -9.67 24.70
C PRO A 342 -37.04 -9.12 24.42
N PHE A 343 -36.88 -7.81 24.62
CA PHE A 343 -35.67 -7.04 24.30
C PHE A 343 -35.12 -7.30 22.87
N HIS A 344 -35.98 -7.42 21.85
CA HIS A 344 -35.54 -7.70 20.48
C HIS A 344 -34.75 -6.51 19.90
N GLY A 345 -33.48 -6.75 19.55
CA GLY A 345 -32.59 -5.81 18.88
C GLY A 345 -31.90 -6.45 17.67
N VAL A 346 -31.24 -5.62 16.87
CA VAL A 346 -30.47 -6.06 15.69
C VAL A 346 -29.20 -5.22 15.56
N ALA A 347 -28.08 -5.87 15.21
CA ALA A 347 -26.86 -5.23 14.75
C ALA A 347 -26.66 -5.54 13.26
N PHE A 348 -26.19 -4.57 12.47
CA PHE A 348 -25.96 -4.73 11.03
C PHE A 348 -24.46 -4.86 10.75
N VAL A 349 -24.03 -6.05 10.32
CA VAL A 349 -22.63 -6.38 10.05
C VAL A 349 -22.29 -6.09 8.58
N ASP A 350 -21.27 -5.25 8.34
CA ASP A 350 -20.72 -5.01 7.00
C ASP A 350 -19.90 -6.20 6.50
N MET A 351 -20.50 -7.02 5.64
CA MET A 351 -19.87 -8.17 4.99
C MET A 351 -19.02 -7.79 3.76
N GLY A 352 -19.13 -6.55 3.26
CA GLY A 352 -18.58 -6.13 1.97
C GLY A 352 -17.06 -6.28 1.88
N ARG A 353 -16.33 -6.09 2.99
CA ARG A 353 -14.88 -6.23 3.04
C ARG A 353 -14.39 -7.67 2.77
N LEU A 354 -15.22 -8.70 2.95
CA LEU A 354 -14.87 -10.09 2.59
C LEU A 354 -14.75 -10.30 1.07
N LEU A 355 -15.25 -9.37 0.24
CA LEU A 355 -15.06 -9.36 -1.21
C LEU A 355 -13.77 -8.65 -1.66
N TYR A 356 -12.96 -8.10 -0.73
CA TYR A 356 -11.70 -7.46 -1.07
C TYR A 356 -10.62 -8.51 -1.42
N PRO A 357 -9.76 -8.29 -2.45
CA PRO A 357 -8.80 -9.30 -2.91
C PRO A 357 -7.80 -9.77 -1.83
N GLY A 358 -7.98 -11.01 -1.38
CA GLY A 358 -7.17 -11.65 -0.34
C GLY A 358 -7.66 -11.47 1.10
N VAL A 359 -8.78 -10.78 1.33
CA VAL A 359 -9.39 -10.69 2.67
C VAL A 359 -10.22 -11.93 2.94
N ASN A 360 -9.99 -12.56 4.09
CA ASN A 360 -10.72 -13.75 4.56
C ASN A 360 -11.28 -13.60 5.99
N ARG A 361 -11.07 -12.47 6.66
CA ARG A 361 -11.54 -12.22 8.03
C ARG A 361 -11.96 -10.75 8.17
N ILE A 362 -13.07 -10.53 8.86
CA ILE A 362 -13.52 -9.23 9.36
C ILE A 362 -13.80 -9.33 10.86
N ARG A 363 -13.50 -8.28 11.63
CA ARG A 363 -13.86 -8.18 13.05
C ARG A 363 -14.19 -6.74 13.41
N GLY A 364 -15.35 -6.50 14.01
CA GLY A 364 -15.80 -5.14 14.33
C GLY A 364 -16.77 -5.04 15.49
N ALA A 365 -16.80 -3.84 16.10
CA ALA A 365 -17.86 -3.36 16.96
C ALA A 365 -19.03 -2.75 16.15
N TYR A 366 -20.22 -3.34 16.27
CA TYR A 366 -21.44 -2.93 15.56
C TYR A 366 -22.52 -2.50 16.57
N SER A 367 -23.20 -1.39 16.30
CA SER A 367 -24.23 -0.82 17.17
C SER A 367 -25.51 -1.66 17.18
N ILE A 368 -26.15 -1.84 18.35
CA ILE A 368 -27.44 -2.54 18.46
C ILE A 368 -28.57 -1.52 18.39
N GLN A 369 -29.47 -1.71 17.43
CA GLN A 369 -30.68 -0.93 17.22
C GLN A 369 -31.92 -1.71 17.68
N PRO A 370 -33.03 -1.05 18.08
CA PRO A 370 -34.30 -1.73 18.33
C PRO A 370 -34.74 -2.50 17.08
N PHE A 371 -35.20 -3.75 17.23
CA PHE A 371 -35.67 -4.50 16.07
C PHE A 371 -36.92 -3.84 15.46
N SER A 372 -36.90 -3.67 14.14
CA SER A 372 -37.96 -3.11 13.31
C SER A 372 -37.96 -3.79 11.94
N GLU A 373 -39.10 -4.35 11.52
CA GLU A 373 -39.23 -5.09 10.26
C GLU A 373 -39.07 -4.17 9.03
N ALA A 374 -39.47 -2.90 9.15
CA ALA A 374 -39.27 -1.90 8.11
C ALA A 374 -37.78 -1.55 7.92
N GLU A 375 -37.00 -1.52 9.01
CA GLU A 375 -35.57 -1.24 8.98
C GLU A 375 -34.77 -2.46 8.51
N LEU A 376 -35.18 -3.67 8.89
CA LEU A 376 -34.65 -4.93 8.36
C LEU A 376 -34.81 -5.01 6.84
N LEU A 377 -36.00 -4.67 6.33
CA LEU A 377 -36.29 -4.62 4.89
C LEU A 377 -35.50 -3.50 4.19
N GLN A 378 -35.32 -2.34 4.82
CA GLN A 378 -34.57 -1.22 4.25
C GLN A 378 -33.05 -1.47 4.18
N LYS A 379 -32.45 -2.10 5.20
CA LYS A 379 -30.99 -2.27 5.32
C LYS A 379 -30.47 -3.62 4.82
N ALA A 380 -31.25 -4.68 4.97
CA ALA A 380 -30.84 -6.06 4.65
C ALA A 380 -31.74 -6.75 3.61
N ASN A 381 -32.76 -6.05 3.08
CA ASN A 381 -33.71 -6.56 2.09
C ASN A 381 -34.40 -7.89 2.49
N SER A 382 -34.60 -8.08 3.80
CA SER A 382 -35.35 -9.21 4.38
C SER A 382 -36.61 -8.71 5.09
N SER A 383 -37.71 -9.43 4.90
CA SER A 383 -38.97 -9.23 5.63
C SER A 383 -39.20 -10.29 6.72
N VAL A 384 -38.19 -11.09 7.06
CA VAL A 384 -38.30 -12.25 7.96
C VAL A 384 -37.26 -12.15 9.06
N SER A 385 -37.72 -12.23 10.32
CA SER A 385 -36.84 -12.30 11.49
C SER A 385 -36.40 -13.74 11.75
N VAL A 386 -35.09 -13.91 11.90
CA VAL A 386 -34.43 -15.19 12.19
C VAL A 386 -34.91 -15.73 13.55
N LEU A 387 -34.97 -14.88 14.58
CA LEU A 387 -35.43 -15.29 15.91
C LEU A 387 -36.93 -15.61 15.95
N LYS A 388 -37.77 -14.93 15.14
CA LYS A 388 -39.21 -15.23 15.06
C LYS A 388 -39.47 -16.60 14.41
N GLU A 389 -38.75 -16.95 13.35
CA GLU A 389 -38.90 -18.27 12.71
C GLU A 389 -38.31 -19.39 13.57
N GLU A 390 -37.17 -19.20 14.23
CA GLU A 390 -36.64 -20.17 15.21
C GLU A 390 -37.62 -20.41 16.38
N ALA A 391 -38.25 -19.35 16.90
CA ALA A 391 -39.28 -19.49 17.94
C ALA A 391 -40.51 -20.29 17.44
N LYS A 392 -40.96 -20.05 16.20
CA LYS A 392 -42.04 -20.84 15.57
C LYS A 392 -41.63 -22.29 15.34
N ALA A 393 -40.41 -22.55 14.88
CA ALA A 393 -39.87 -23.89 14.66
C ALA A 393 -39.80 -24.68 15.97
N ALA A 394 -39.24 -24.10 17.03
CA ALA A 394 -39.20 -24.69 18.37
C ALA A 394 -40.61 -24.97 18.93
N ALA A 395 -41.56 -24.02 18.77
CA ALA A 395 -42.95 -24.21 19.18
C ALA A 395 -43.63 -25.35 18.41
N ASN A 396 -43.34 -25.52 17.11
CA ASN A 396 -43.88 -26.59 16.29
C ASN A 396 -43.28 -27.97 16.62
N LEU A 397 -41.98 -28.04 16.93
CA LEU A 397 -41.33 -29.25 17.44
C LEU A 397 -41.88 -29.67 18.81
N ALA A 398 -42.11 -28.72 19.72
CA ALA A 398 -42.74 -28.99 21.01
C ALA A 398 -44.18 -29.52 20.86
N LYS A 399 -44.99 -28.91 19.97
CA LYS A 399 -46.33 -29.40 19.60
C LYS A 399 -46.28 -30.83 19.03
N ALA A 400 -45.31 -31.14 18.17
CA ALA A 400 -45.13 -32.48 17.61
C ALA A 400 -44.78 -33.52 18.69
N CYS A 401 -43.82 -33.24 19.56
CA CYS A 401 -43.41 -34.14 20.65
C CYS A 401 -44.56 -34.40 21.64
N ALA A 402 -45.33 -33.36 21.99
CA ALA A 402 -46.52 -33.50 22.84
C ALA A 402 -47.60 -34.39 22.19
N SER A 403 -47.75 -34.33 20.85
CA SER A 403 -48.71 -35.19 20.13
C SER A 403 -48.31 -36.68 20.15
N ALA A 404 -47.01 -36.98 20.02
CA ALA A 404 -46.50 -38.35 20.05
C ALA A 404 -46.69 -39.02 21.43
N ALA A 405 -46.46 -38.28 22.52
CA ALA A 405 -46.67 -38.75 23.88
C ALA A 405 -48.15 -39.10 24.20
N GLY A 406 -49.11 -38.52 23.48
CA GLY A 406 -50.55 -38.73 23.71
C GLY A 406 -51.09 -40.11 23.31
N SER A 407 -50.36 -40.90 22.53
CA SER A 407 -50.90 -42.11 21.87
C SER A 407 -51.08 -43.34 22.80
N HIS A 408 -50.43 -43.36 23.97
CA HIS A 408 -50.38 -44.55 24.84
C HIS A 408 -51.23 -44.47 26.12
N ARG A 409 -52.57 -44.37 26.00
CA ARG A 409 -53.50 -44.80 27.08
C ARG A 409 -54.80 -45.43 26.53
N GLY A 410 -55.14 -46.62 27.05
CA GLY A 410 -56.17 -47.50 26.51
C GLY A 410 -57.61 -47.26 26.99
N LYS A 411 -58.57 -47.71 26.17
CA LYS A 411 -60.04 -47.50 26.26
C LYS A 411 -60.74 -48.15 27.46
N ALA A 412 -61.71 -47.44 28.05
CA ALA A 412 -63.02 -47.93 28.53
C ALA A 412 -63.95 -46.73 28.84
N GLY A 413 -65.27 -46.71 28.62
CA GLY A 413 -66.16 -47.62 27.87
C GLY A 413 -67.67 -47.28 28.08
N LYS A 414 -68.53 -47.59 27.07
CA LYS A 414 -70.02 -47.57 27.05
C LYS A 414 -70.82 -46.23 26.99
N ASN A 415 -71.29 -45.92 25.77
CA ASN A 415 -72.70 -45.82 25.30
C ASN A 415 -73.75 -44.81 25.88
N LEU A 416 -74.65 -44.39 24.96
CA LEU A 416 -75.97 -43.71 25.10
C LEU A 416 -75.95 -42.18 25.39
N ASP A 417 -76.81 -41.33 24.80
CA ASP A 417 -77.70 -41.43 23.62
C ASP A 417 -78.21 -40.02 23.15
N LYS A 418 -78.69 -39.90 21.91
CA LYS A 418 -79.50 -38.80 21.29
C LYS A 418 -78.95 -37.35 21.21
N GLY A 419 -79.03 -36.77 20.00
CA GLY A 419 -79.07 -35.31 19.76
C GLY A 419 -78.81 -34.88 18.32
N ALA A 420 -79.86 -34.67 17.50
CA ALA A 420 -79.77 -34.18 16.10
C ALA A 420 -79.20 -32.73 16.03
N LYS A 421 -78.68 -32.20 14.90
CA LYS A 421 -79.24 -32.30 13.52
C LYS A 421 -78.26 -31.92 12.39
N ASP A 422 -78.64 -32.34 11.18
CA ASP A 422 -78.06 -32.17 9.84
C ASP A 422 -77.71 -30.73 9.38
N SER A 423 -76.95 -30.45 8.30
CA SER A 423 -75.88 -31.16 7.53
C SER A 423 -75.37 -30.26 6.36
N LYS A 424 -74.28 -30.70 5.67
CA LYS A 424 -73.87 -30.40 4.27
C LYS A 424 -73.09 -29.10 3.89
N GLU A 425 -71.91 -29.37 3.33
CA GLU A 425 -71.19 -28.74 2.18
C GLU A 425 -72.09 -28.36 0.97
N PRO A 426 -71.64 -27.61 -0.09
CA PRO A 426 -70.25 -27.49 -0.58
C PRO A 426 -69.79 -26.10 -1.11
N ALA A 427 -68.57 -26.08 -1.68
CA ALA A 427 -67.90 -24.89 -2.22
C ALA A 427 -68.23 -24.55 -3.69
N LYS A 428 -68.09 -23.26 -4.08
CA LYS A 428 -67.39 -22.81 -5.34
C LYS A 428 -67.30 -21.28 -5.54
N LYS A 429 -66.09 -20.87 -5.96
CA LYS A 429 -65.63 -19.76 -6.86
C LYS A 429 -66.60 -18.69 -7.44
N GLN A 430 -65.95 -17.57 -7.86
CA GLN A 430 -66.39 -16.50 -8.80
C GLN A 430 -67.40 -15.47 -8.24
N SER A 431 -67.48 -14.20 -8.70
CA SER A 431 -66.56 -13.32 -9.47
C SER A 431 -67.17 -11.91 -9.60
N GLY A 432 -66.40 -10.83 -9.78
CA GLY A 432 -66.98 -9.54 -10.18
C GLY A 432 -66.02 -8.36 -10.37
N ASN A 433 -65.80 -7.93 -11.61
CA ASN A 433 -65.24 -6.62 -11.93
C ASN A 433 -66.34 -5.55 -11.86
N GLN A 434 -65.99 -4.31 -11.45
CA GLN A 434 -66.20 -3.14 -12.33
C GLN A 434 -65.44 -1.89 -11.87
N SER A 435 -64.99 -1.11 -12.86
CA SER A 435 -64.18 0.11 -12.72
C SER A 435 -65.00 1.38 -12.98
N ARG A 436 -64.59 2.52 -12.42
CA ARG A 436 -64.72 3.84 -13.10
C ARG A 436 -63.72 4.89 -12.59
N MET A 437 -63.61 5.99 -13.33
CA MET A 437 -62.45 6.90 -13.35
C MET A 437 -62.68 8.26 -12.68
N ALA A 438 -61.57 8.97 -12.45
CA ALA A 438 -61.40 10.42 -12.24
C ALA A 438 -61.82 10.97 -10.86
N GLY A 439 -61.20 12.04 -10.34
CA GLY A 439 -60.13 12.88 -10.93
C GLY A 439 -59.39 13.74 -9.88
N ALA A 440 -58.40 14.51 -10.30
CA ALA A 440 -57.42 15.20 -9.44
C ALA A 440 -58.00 16.33 -8.56
N GLY A 441 -57.38 16.57 -7.38
CA GLY A 441 -57.69 17.73 -6.53
C GLY A 441 -56.91 17.82 -5.19
N SER A 442 -55.84 18.62 -5.18
CA SER A 442 -55.19 19.33 -4.05
C SER A 442 -55.52 19.02 -2.57
N VAL A 443 -54.47 18.67 -1.82
CA VAL A 443 -54.08 19.17 -0.46
C VAL A 443 -55.15 19.70 0.50
N THR A 444 -55.35 19.00 1.63
CA THR A 444 -55.24 19.55 3.01
C THR A 444 -55.06 18.41 4.03
N ASP A 445 -54.47 18.71 5.19
CA ASP A 445 -54.37 17.78 6.33
C ASP A 445 -55.74 17.39 6.89
N SER A 446 -55.95 16.09 7.20
CA SER A 446 -56.36 15.66 8.54
C SER A 446 -56.32 14.14 8.72
N LEU A 447 -55.82 13.76 9.89
CA LEU A 447 -55.76 12.41 10.47
C LEU A 447 -56.96 11.51 10.14
N THR A 448 -56.68 10.29 9.67
CA THR A 448 -57.52 9.11 9.91
C THR A 448 -56.63 7.96 10.38
N GLU A 449 -57.18 7.10 11.23
CA GLU A 449 -56.42 6.19 12.08
C GLU A 449 -55.85 5.00 11.28
N THR A 450 -54.52 4.92 11.18
CA THR A 450 -53.84 3.65 10.90
C THR A 450 -53.74 2.83 12.18
N GLU A 451 -53.85 1.50 12.05
CA GLU A 451 -53.72 0.58 13.19
C GLU A 451 -52.37 0.75 13.90
N PRO A 452 -52.31 0.59 15.24
CA PRO A 452 -51.12 0.92 16.00
C PRO A 452 -49.99 -0.06 15.73
N THR A 453 -48.96 0.41 15.03
CA THR A 453 -47.65 -0.25 14.98
C THR A 453 -47.16 -0.50 16.40
N GLN A 454 -46.94 -1.77 16.77
CA GLN A 454 -46.44 -2.13 18.09
C GLN A 454 -45.03 -1.54 18.29
N VAL A 455 -44.91 -0.54 19.16
CA VAL A 455 -43.63 0.11 19.44
C VAL A 455 -42.79 -0.80 20.33
N ASN A 456 -41.61 -1.20 19.84
CA ASN A 456 -40.62 -1.98 20.58
C ASN A 456 -39.95 -1.14 21.69
N THR A 457 -40.70 -0.89 22.77
CA THR A 457 -40.27 -0.03 23.88
C THR A 457 -39.08 -0.61 24.66
N GLU A 458 -38.96 -1.94 24.75
CA GLU A 458 -37.80 -2.60 25.37
C GLU A 458 -36.53 -2.47 24.50
N GLY A 459 -36.65 -2.56 23.17
CA GLY A 459 -35.54 -2.40 22.24
C GLY A 459 -34.95 -0.99 22.23
N ASN A 460 -35.76 0.04 22.48
CA ASN A 460 -35.27 1.43 22.55
C ASN A 460 -34.18 1.63 23.63
N MET A 461 -34.15 0.78 24.66
CA MET A 461 -33.13 0.84 25.72
C MET A 461 -31.70 0.61 25.19
N TYR A 462 -31.52 -0.07 24.04
CA TYR A 462 -30.19 -0.22 23.42
C TYR A 462 -29.62 1.13 22.93
N LEU A 463 -30.48 2.04 22.46
CA LEU A 463 -30.07 3.37 22.00
C LEU A 463 -29.71 4.27 23.20
N GLU A 464 -30.51 4.23 24.26
CA GLU A 464 -30.24 4.95 25.52
C GLU A 464 -28.91 4.51 26.15
N ALA A 465 -28.65 3.20 26.18
CA ALA A 465 -27.43 2.63 26.73
C ALA A 465 -26.23 2.72 25.76
N ARG A 466 -26.46 3.04 24.47
CA ARG A 466 -25.49 2.90 23.37
C ARG A 466 -24.85 1.50 23.31
N THR A 467 -25.67 0.47 23.38
CA THR A 467 -25.19 -0.92 23.37
C THR A 467 -24.60 -1.29 22.00
N TYR A 468 -23.44 -1.95 22.01
CA TYR A 468 -22.80 -2.46 20.79
C TYR A 468 -22.27 -3.87 21.03
N ILE A 469 -22.11 -4.64 19.96
CA ILE A 469 -21.60 -6.02 20.00
C ILE A 469 -20.35 -6.17 19.12
N ILE A 470 -19.36 -6.92 19.61
CA ILE A 470 -18.20 -7.31 18.81
C ILE A 470 -18.43 -8.68 18.19
N ILE A 471 -18.27 -8.74 16.87
CA ILE A 471 -18.46 -9.93 16.05
C ILE A 471 -17.25 -10.10 15.11
N GLU A 472 -16.75 -11.32 14.99
CA GLU A 472 -15.77 -11.73 13.98
C GLU A 472 -16.38 -12.74 13.02
N ILE A 473 -16.16 -12.54 11.72
CA ILE A 473 -16.53 -13.48 10.67
C ILE A 473 -15.27 -13.80 9.86
N ALA A 474 -14.90 -15.07 9.80
CA ALA A 474 -13.68 -15.55 9.16
C ALA A 474 -13.94 -16.74 8.24
N LEU A 475 -13.14 -16.86 7.20
CA LEU A 475 -13.16 -17.92 6.20
C LEU A 475 -11.76 -18.52 6.11
N GLU A 476 -11.67 -19.84 5.91
CA GLU A 476 -10.38 -20.51 5.70
C GLU A 476 -9.68 -20.01 4.43
N LYS A 477 -10.45 -19.65 3.39
CA LYS A 477 -9.97 -19.04 2.14
C LYS A 477 -10.69 -17.70 1.86
N PRO A 478 -10.03 -16.69 1.26
CA PRO A 478 -10.69 -15.44 0.88
C PRO A 478 -11.75 -15.66 -0.20
N LEU A 479 -12.86 -14.91 -0.17
CA LEU A 479 -13.90 -15.02 -1.21
C LEU A 479 -13.40 -14.56 -2.58
N VAL A 480 -12.51 -13.58 -2.62
CA VAL A 480 -11.83 -13.10 -3.83
C VAL A 480 -10.33 -13.37 -3.68
N PRO A 481 -9.74 -14.30 -4.45
CA PRO A 481 -8.31 -14.60 -4.35
C PRO A 481 -7.48 -13.41 -4.86
N LYS A 482 -6.42 -13.06 -4.13
CA LYS A 482 -5.49 -12.01 -4.55
C LYS A 482 -4.64 -12.47 -5.73
N THR A 483 -4.46 -11.61 -6.72
CA THR A 483 -3.57 -11.84 -7.87
C THR A 483 -2.14 -12.08 -7.39
N THR A 484 -1.50 -13.17 -7.84
CA THR A 484 -0.15 -13.51 -7.40
C THR A 484 0.89 -12.61 -8.04
N PRO A 485 2.02 -12.30 -7.36
CA PRO A 485 3.10 -11.51 -7.94
C PRO A 485 3.66 -12.11 -9.24
N GLU A 486 3.64 -13.43 -9.36
CA GLU A 486 4.12 -14.19 -10.51
C GLU A 486 3.17 -14.10 -11.71
N GLU A 487 1.86 -14.21 -11.49
CA GLU A 487 0.83 -14.02 -12.53
C GLU A 487 0.89 -12.61 -13.11
N LEU A 488 0.99 -11.59 -12.25
CA LEU A 488 1.13 -10.20 -12.70
C LEU A 488 2.47 -9.93 -13.38
N ALA A 489 3.56 -10.54 -12.92
CA ALA A 489 4.84 -10.49 -13.62
C ALA A 489 4.76 -11.17 -15.01
N ARG A 490 3.99 -12.25 -15.16
CA ARG A 490 3.73 -12.89 -16.46
C ARG A 490 2.95 -11.97 -17.39
N ARG A 491 1.84 -11.39 -16.93
CA ARG A 491 1.03 -10.44 -17.73
C ARG A 491 1.82 -9.21 -18.16
N VAL A 492 2.61 -8.60 -17.26
CA VAL A 492 3.47 -7.47 -17.61
C VAL A 492 4.57 -7.87 -18.59
N LYS A 493 5.08 -9.12 -18.52
CA LYS A 493 6.04 -9.67 -19.50
C LYS A 493 5.40 -10.02 -20.86
N GLU A 494 4.12 -10.35 -20.89
CA GLU A 494 3.34 -10.56 -22.11
C GLU A 494 3.05 -9.22 -22.82
N LEU A 495 2.74 -8.15 -22.06
CA LEU A 495 2.56 -6.78 -22.58
C LEU A 495 3.88 -6.09 -22.95
N ILE A 496 4.93 -6.30 -22.14
CA ILE A 496 6.25 -5.65 -22.27
C ILE A 496 7.34 -6.72 -22.05
N PRO A 497 7.81 -7.39 -23.12
CA PRO A 497 8.91 -8.34 -23.00
C PRO A 497 10.18 -7.61 -22.52
N PRO A 498 10.97 -8.20 -21.62
CA PRO A 498 12.21 -7.59 -21.16
C PRO A 498 13.19 -7.51 -22.33
N ARG A 499 13.93 -6.40 -22.42
CA ARG A 499 14.91 -6.18 -23.47
C ARG A 499 15.96 -7.30 -23.42
N SER A 500 16.30 -7.88 -24.57
CA SER A 500 17.43 -8.79 -24.65
C SER A 500 18.68 -8.08 -24.10
N PRO A 501 19.47 -8.72 -23.20
CA PRO A 501 20.65 -8.07 -22.66
C PRO A 501 21.58 -7.67 -23.81
N LEU A 502 22.07 -6.43 -23.77
CA LEU A 502 23.08 -5.96 -24.72
C LEU A 502 24.27 -6.93 -24.69
N PRO A 503 24.93 -7.17 -25.84
CA PRO A 503 26.13 -8.01 -25.87
C PRO A 503 27.13 -7.49 -24.84
N THR A 504 27.55 -8.37 -23.93
CA THR A 504 28.33 -7.97 -22.76
C THR A 504 29.66 -7.39 -23.22
N GLY A 505 29.98 -6.17 -22.75
CA GLY A 505 31.11 -5.38 -23.25
C GLY A 505 32.43 -6.16 -23.26
N PRO A 506 33.33 -5.82 -24.20
CA PRO A 506 33.93 -6.71 -25.20
C PRO A 506 34.26 -8.11 -24.69
N SER A 507 34.01 -9.15 -25.50
CA SER A 507 34.31 -10.53 -25.11
C SER A 507 35.79 -10.71 -24.73
N ARG A 508 36.10 -11.80 -24.03
CA ARG A 508 37.49 -12.08 -23.61
C ARG A 508 38.46 -12.15 -24.80
N ALA A 509 37.96 -12.58 -25.96
CA ALA A 509 38.65 -12.52 -27.25
C ALA A 509 38.89 -11.07 -27.73
N GLU A 510 37.85 -10.24 -27.78
CA GLU A 510 37.95 -8.83 -28.19
C GLU A 510 38.89 -8.02 -27.29
N ARG A 511 38.89 -8.27 -25.97
CA ARG A 511 39.84 -7.62 -25.04
C ARG A 511 41.29 -8.01 -25.33
N ALA A 512 41.54 -9.26 -25.74
CA ALA A 512 42.87 -9.71 -26.17
C ALA A 512 43.30 -9.04 -27.49
N VAL A 513 42.36 -8.81 -28.40
CA VAL A 513 42.60 -8.06 -29.66
C VAL A 513 42.87 -6.58 -29.40
N LEU A 514 42.07 -5.93 -28.55
CA LEU A 514 42.28 -4.52 -28.17
C LEU A 514 43.61 -4.31 -27.42
N ASP A 515 43.98 -5.24 -26.52
CA ASP A 515 45.31 -5.25 -25.90
C ASP A 515 46.43 -5.38 -26.96
N PHE A 516 46.25 -6.24 -27.97
CA PHE A 516 47.21 -6.41 -29.05
C PHE A 516 47.33 -5.16 -29.93
N HIS A 517 46.20 -4.57 -30.38
CA HIS A 517 46.17 -3.29 -31.11
C HIS A 517 46.88 -2.19 -30.33
N LYS A 518 46.63 -2.08 -29.02
CA LYS A 518 47.29 -1.10 -28.15
C LYS A 518 48.80 -1.31 -28.07
N GLN A 519 49.28 -2.56 -27.98
CA GLN A 519 50.71 -2.85 -28.00
C GLN A 519 51.35 -2.62 -29.38
N VAL A 520 50.62 -2.86 -30.49
CA VAL A 520 51.07 -2.46 -31.83
C VAL A 520 51.24 -0.94 -31.90
N GLY A 521 50.27 -0.15 -31.41
CA GLY A 521 50.36 1.32 -31.35
C GLY A 521 51.58 1.82 -30.57
N ASN A 522 51.82 1.27 -29.37
CA ASN A 522 53.01 1.60 -28.56
C ASN A 522 54.34 1.30 -29.29
N MET A 523 54.37 0.31 -30.18
CA MET A 523 55.58 -0.05 -30.93
C MET A 523 55.72 0.82 -32.18
N VAL A 524 54.61 1.21 -32.81
CA VAL A 524 54.61 2.16 -33.93
C VAL A 524 55.12 3.52 -33.48
N THR A 525 54.68 4.03 -32.32
CA THR A 525 55.20 5.29 -31.76
C THR A 525 56.69 5.17 -31.45
N HIS A 526 57.13 4.18 -30.66
CA HIS A 526 58.55 4.03 -30.32
C HIS A 526 59.49 3.75 -31.51
N VAL A 527 59.02 3.10 -32.58
CA VAL A 527 59.78 2.96 -33.83
C VAL A 527 59.82 4.28 -34.61
N SER A 528 58.75 5.06 -34.59
CA SER A 528 58.69 6.40 -35.20
C SER A 528 59.56 7.40 -34.44
N ASP A 529 59.54 7.39 -33.11
CA ASP A 529 60.42 8.15 -32.23
C ASP A 529 61.89 7.87 -32.60
N GLN A 530 62.29 6.60 -32.65
CA GLN A 530 63.67 6.23 -32.98
C GLN A 530 64.04 6.53 -34.44
N TYR A 531 63.10 6.46 -35.38
CA TYR A 531 63.31 6.92 -36.75
C TYR A 531 63.58 8.43 -36.79
N MET A 532 62.85 9.22 -35.99
CA MET A 532 63.06 10.66 -35.85
C MET A 532 64.34 11.00 -35.04
N GLU A 533 64.75 10.19 -34.05
CA GLU A 533 66.07 10.30 -33.38
C GLU A 533 67.23 10.13 -34.37
N LEU A 534 67.09 9.24 -35.37
CA LEU A 534 68.16 8.86 -36.30
C LEU A 534 68.20 9.67 -37.60
N PHE A 535 67.05 10.13 -38.09
CA PHE A 535 66.91 10.76 -39.41
C PHE A 535 66.22 12.14 -39.36
N GLY A 536 65.71 12.56 -38.20
CA GLY A 536 64.89 13.77 -38.05
C GLY A 536 65.66 15.08 -37.89
N ALA A 537 65.00 16.17 -38.27
CA ALA A 537 65.22 17.55 -37.83
C ALA A 537 66.61 18.22 -37.99
N ARG A 538 67.65 17.60 -38.59
CA ARG A 538 68.85 18.37 -39.01
C ARG A 538 69.65 17.87 -40.22
N CYS A 539 69.04 17.14 -41.15
CA CYS A 539 69.63 16.87 -42.46
C CYS A 539 68.71 17.31 -43.62
N LYS A 540 69.17 18.29 -44.42
CA LYS A 540 68.96 18.18 -45.87
C LYS A 540 69.87 17.03 -46.32
N PRO A 541 69.37 16.01 -47.05
CA PRO A 541 70.19 14.85 -47.39
C PRO A 541 71.36 15.28 -48.29
N SER A 542 72.58 15.10 -47.78
CA SER A 542 73.84 15.30 -48.52
C SER A 542 74.41 13.98 -49.06
N GLY A 543 73.59 12.93 -49.11
CA GLY A 543 73.88 11.64 -49.72
C GLY A 543 72.60 10.80 -49.83
N ASP A 544 72.43 10.10 -50.95
CA ASP A 544 71.25 9.30 -51.27
C ASP A 544 71.23 7.97 -50.48
N TYR A 545 70.75 8.01 -49.24
CA TYR A 545 70.37 6.80 -48.52
C TYR A 545 69.13 6.18 -49.16
N SER A 546 69.22 4.95 -49.68
CA SER A 546 68.03 4.23 -50.11
C SER A 546 67.15 3.86 -48.91
N GLN A 547 65.86 3.66 -49.13
CA GLN A 547 64.93 3.19 -48.08
C GLN A 547 65.40 1.87 -47.45
N GLU A 548 66.07 1.01 -48.22
CA GLU A 548 66.68 -0.23 -47.73
C GLU A 548 67.84 0.03 -46.77
N GLN A 549 68.71 1.00 -47.06
CA GLN A 549 69.82 1.39 -46.18
C GLN A 549 69.30 2.01 -44.88
N MET A 550 68.32 2.92 -44.96
CA MET A 550 67.66 3.48 -43.77
C MET A 550 67.04 2.37 -42.91
N LYS A 551 66.34 1.41 -43.53
CA LYS A 551 65.73 0.25 -42.87
C LYS A 551 66.77 -0.66 -42.21
N VAL A 552 67.90 -0.94 -42.87
CA VAL A 552 69.01 -1.73 -42.30
C VAL A 552 69.65 -1.01 -41.10
N GLN A 553 69.83 0.30 -41.18
CA GLN A 553 70.40 1.10 -40.09
C GLN A 553 69.42 1.22 -38.89
N LEU A 554 68.12 1.39 -39.14
CA LEU A 554 67.07 1.36 -38.12
C LEU A 554 67.00 -0.01 -37.43
N MET A 555 66.96 -1.11 -38.19
CA MET A 555 66.97 -2.46 -37.63
C MET A 555 68.26 -2.76 -36.85
N GLY A 556 69.41 -2.29 -37.34
CA GLY A 556 70.69 -2.39 -36.65
C GLY A 556 70.65 -1.70 -35.29
N THR A 557 70.27 -0.43 -35.24
CA THR A 557 70.17 0.33 -33.98
C THR A 557 69.12 -0.22 -33.02
N LEU A 558 67.96 -0.69 -33.52
CA LEU A 558 66.93 -1.39 -32.73
C LEU A 558 67.43 -2.70 -32.10
N SER A 559 68.33 -3.42 -32.78
CA SER A 559 68.94 -4.65 -32.26
C SER A 559 70.03 -4.36 -31.21
N VAL A 560 70.85 -3.34 -31.43
CA VAL A 560 71.96 -2.95 -30.52
C VAL A 560 71.44 -2.26 -29.25
N SER A 561 70.38 -1.47 -29.33
CA SER A 561 69.75 -0.80 -28.18
C SER A 561 68.89 -1.73 -27.31
N ALA A 562 68.78 -3.02 -27.67
CA ALA A 562 67.87 -4.01 -27.11
C ALA A 562 66.36 -3.66 -27.16
N ARG A 563 65.96 -2.49 -27.71
CA ARG A 563 64.56 -2.09 -27.88
C ARG A 563 63.76 -3.15 -28.68
N TYR A 564 64.37 -3.77 -29.69
CA TYR A 564 63.76 -4.90 -30.45
C TYR A 564 63.40 -6.11 -29.56
N PHE A 565 64.21 -6.42 -28.53
CA PHE A 565 63.92 -7.50 -27.59
C PHE A 565 62.77 -7.14 -26.65
N ALA A 566 62.71 -5.88 -26.19
CA ALA A 566 61.61 -5.37 -25.37
C ALA A 566 60.26 -5.46 -26.11
N PHE A 567 60.20 -5.01 -27.37
CA PHE A 567 59.01 -5.12 -28.22
C PHE A 567 58.54 -6.59 -28.38
N LYS A 568 59.49 -7.52 -28.58
CA LYS A 568 59.18 -8.95 -28.71
C LYS A 568 58.55 -9.53 -27.43
N GLU A 569 59.06 -9.17 -26.26
CA GLU A 569 58.55 -9.66 -24.98
C GLU A 569 57.22 -8.98 -24.58
N GLN A 570 57.00 -7.72 -24.98
CA GLN A 570 55.70 -7.05 -24.88
C GLN A 570 54.64 -7.72 -25.79
N MET A 571 54.95 -7.95 -27.07
CA MET A 571 54.06 -8.64 -28.02
C MET A 571 53.66 -10.03 -27.54
N LYS A 572 54.63 -10.82 -27.04
CA LYS A 572 54.43 -12.17 -26.52
C LYS A 572 53.28 -12.26 -25.51
N HIS A 573 53.12 -11.28 -24.63
CA HIS A 573 52.05 -11.27 -23.63
C HIS A 573 50.66 -11.07 -24.27
N ALA A 574 50.53 -10.15 -25.25
CA ALA A 574 49.30 -9.95 -25.99
C ALA A 574 48.96 -11.15 -26.90
N VAL A 575 49.97 -11.70 -27.60
CA VAL A 575 49.82 -12.90 -28.44
C VAL A 575 49.39 -14.12 -27.62
N VAL A 576 49.92 -14.31 -26.40
CA VAL A 576 49.46 -15.39 -25.50
C VAL A 576 48.01 -15.18 -25.03
N LYS A 577 47.54 -13.93 -24.85
CA LYS A 577 46.11 -13.67 -24.64
C LYS A 577 45.29 -14.06 -25.87
N ILE A 578 45.69 -13.66 -27.08
CA ILE A 578 45.00 -14.04 -28.33
C ILE A 578 44.94 -15.56 -28.51
N VAL A 579 46.05 -16.27 -28.30
CA VAL A 579 46.11 -17.74 -28.43
C VAL A 579 45.13 -18.43 -27.47
N ARG A 580 45.06 -17.98 -26.22
CA ARG A 580 44.19 -18.56 -25.18
C ARG A 580 42.73 -18.15 -25.32
N ASP A 581 42.47 -16.87 -25.55
CA ASP A 581 41.16 -16.24 -25.34
C ASP A 581 40.41 -15.99 -26.66
N THR A 582 41.12 -15.83 -27.78
CA THR A 582 40.56 -15.65 -29.13
C THR A 582 40.59 -16.94 -29.95
N MET A 583 41.73 -17.65 -29.95
CA MET A 583 41.92 -18.93 -30.66
C MET A 583 41.56 -20.17 -29.83
N GLN A 584 41.22 -19.99 -28.55
CA GLN A 584 40.78 -21.05 -27.61
C GLN A 584 41.79 -22.20 -27.39
N GLN A 585 43.06 -22.02 -27.76
CA GLN A 585 44.09 -23.05 -27.64
C GLN A 585 44.70 -23.05 -26.23
N THR A 586 44.12 -23.86 -25.34
CA THR A 586 44.57 -24.03 -23.95
C THR A 586 45.57 -25.18 -23.75
N GLU A 587 45.53 -26.19 -24.61
CA GLU A 587 46.36 -27.40 -24.51
C GLU A 587 47.60 -27.37 -25.44
N PRO A 588 48.72 -28.00 -25.04
CA PRO A 588 49.94 -28.03 -25.84
C PRO A 588 49.80 -28.99 -27.04
N ILE A 589 49.81 -28.44 -28.25
CA ILE A 589 49.78 -29.21 -29.51
C ILE A 589 50.99 -30.15 -29.54
N THR A 590 50.73 -31.46 -29.56
CA THR A 590 51.77 -32.49 -29.41
C THR A 590 52.30 -32.98 -30.76
N ASP A 591 51.53 -32.86 -31.85
CA ASP A 591 51.99 -33.22 -33.20
C ASP A 591 52.77 -32.05 -33.88
N PRO A 592 53.99 -32.30 -34.40
CA PRO A 592 54.81 -31.27 -35.03
C PRO A 592 54.33 -30.81 -36.43
N GLN A 593 53.30 -31.41 -37.02
CA GLN A 593 52.69 -30.96 -38.28
C GLN A 593 51.47 -30.07 -37.99
N GLU A 594 50.59 -30.46 -37.07
CA GLU A 594 49.51 -29.62 -36.54
C GLU A 594 50.05 -28.31 -35.95
N LEU A 595 51.15 -28.37 -35.20
CA LEU A 595 51.79 -27.18 -34.65
C LEU A 595 52.21 -26.17 -35.74
N LYS A 596 52.70 -26.65 -36.89
CA LYS A 596 53.04 -25.75 -38.03
C LYS A 596 51.80 -25.13 -38.65
N VAL A 597 50.72 -25.91 -38.81
CA VAL A 597 49.44 -25.41 -39.34
C VAL A 597 48.87 -24.35 -38.40
N PHE A 598 48.88 -24.60 -37.08
CA PHE A 598 48.43 -23.65 -36.08
C PHE A 598 49.28 -22.36 -36.07
N VAL A 599 50.61 -22.47 -36.06
CA VAL A 599 51.52 -21.31 -36.11
C VAL A 599 51.33 -20.51 -37.40
N SER A 600 51.10 -21.16 -38.54
CA SER A 600 50.82 -20.48 -39.81
C SER A 600 49.48 -19.74 -39.78
N LYS A 601 48.43 -20.33 -39.19
CA LYS A 601 47.12 -19.68 -39.00
C LYS A 601 47.20 -18.49 -38.04
N LEU A 602 47.93 -18.65 -36.93
CA LEU A 602 48.17 -17.59 -35.95
C LEU A 602 48.97 -16.43 -36.58
N TYR A 603 49.97 -16.73 -37.39
CA TYR A 603 50.75 -15.70 -38.09
C TYR A 603 49.88 -14.84 -39.02
N VAL A 604 49.04 -15.46 -39.86
CA VAL A 604 48.10 -14.73 -40.73
C VAL A 604 47.18 -13.84 -39.89
N TYR A 605 46.52 -14.41 -38.86
CA TYR A 605 45.60 -13.66 -38.02
C TYR A 605 46.25 -12.46 -37.30
N LEU A 606 47.46 -12.63 -36.73
CA LEU A 606 48.19 -11.53 -36.09
C LEU A 606 48.63 -10.46 -37.09
N VAL A 607 48.91 -10.83 -38.33
CA VAL A 607 49.24 -9.88 -39.41
C VAL A 607 48.00 -9.12 -39.86
N ASP A 608 46.85 -9.77 -39.98
CA ASP A 608 45.58 -9.12 -40.34
C ASP A 608 45.16 -8.11 -39.25
N GLU A 609 45.17 -8.51 -37.97
CA GLU A 609 44.88 -7.64 -36.83
C GLU A 609 45.90 -6.49 -36.69
N MET A 610 47.17 -6.73 -37.04
CA MET A 610 48.18 -5.67 -37.08
C MET A 610 47.88 -4.65 -38.19
N HIS A 611 47.41 -5.07 -39.37
CA HIS A 611 46.98 -4.14 -40.42
C HIS A 611 45.72 -3.37 -40.03
N ILE A 612 44.77 -3.99 -39.31
CA ILE A 612 43.59 -3.28 -38.76
C ILE A 612 44.05 -2.19 -37.76
N ALA A 613 44.97 -2.53 -36.84
CA ALA A 613 45.53 -1.56 -35.90
C ALA A 613 46.31 -0.44 -36.60
N LEU A 614 47.18 -0.78 -37.56
CA LEU A 614 47.97 0.20 -38.33
C LEU A 614 47.08 1.13 -39.16
N ASN A 615 46.09 0.58 -39.86
CA ASN A 615 45.14 1.39 -40.62
C ASN A 615 44.43 2.38 -39.69
N LYS A 616 43.97 1.94 -38.52
CA LYS A 616 43.34 2.83 -37.52
C LYS A 616 44.28 3.91 -36.95
N ILE A 617 45.59 3.69 -36.93
CA ILE A 617 46.60 4.66 -36.49
C ILE A 617 46.96 5.69 -37.59
N TYR A 618 46.70 5.34 -38.85
CA TYR A 618 47.07 6.16 -40.02
C TYR A 618 45.85 6.58 -40.87
N SER A 619 44.62 6.47 -40.36
CA SER A 619 43.38 6.82 -41.06
C SER A 619 42.80 8.18 -40.70
N ASP A 620 43.50 9.00 -39.90
CA ASP A 620 43.02 10.29 -39.39
C ASP A 620 43.02 11.44 -40.44
N ASP A 621 42.92 11.10 -41.73
CA ASP A 621 42.68 12.04 -42.85
C ASP A 621 41.17 12.39 -42.98
N VAL A 622 40.44 12.45 -41.85
CA VAL A 622 39.06 12.95 -41.76
C VAL A 622 38.92 13.80 -40.50
N ASP A 623 39.25 15.08 -40.63
CA ASP A 623 38.89 16.21 -39.75
C ASP A 623 38.58 15.85 -38.27
N ASP A 624 39.63 15.56 -37.48
CA ASP A 624 39.52 15.53 -36.01
C ASP A 624 39.42 16.95 -35.42
N ASP A 625 38.39 17.67 -35.86
CA ASP A 625 37.91 18.92 -35.29
C ASP A 625 36.93 18.59 -34.14
N SER A 626 37.28 17.58 -33.31
CA SER A 626 36.57 17.19 -32.09
C SER A 626 37.30 17.72 -30.84
N PRO A 627 37.10 19.00 -30.46
CA PRO A 627 37.72 19.54 -29.26
C PRO A 627 37.17 18.81 -28.02
N ASP A 628 38.07 18.15 -27.28
CA ASP A 628 37.85 17.39 -26.03
C ASP A 628 36.39 17.37 -25.56
N GLU A 629 35.61 16.35 -25.98
CA GLU A 629 34.18 16.24 -25.66
C GLU A 629 33.94 16.43 -24.16
N ILE A 630 33.37 17.57 -23.79
CA ILE A 630 33.24 18.00 -22.40
C ILE A 630 32.33 17.00 -21.69
N GLN A 631 32.93 16.17 -20.82
CA GLN A 631 32.25 15.04 -20.19
C GLN A 631 31.35 15.51 -19.04
N LEU A 632 30.28 16.22 -19.39
CA LEU A 632 29.20 16.63 -18.49
C LEU A 632 28.70 15.41 -17.70
N SER A 633 28.60 15.57 -16.37
CA SER A 633 28.08 14.53 -15.49
C SER A 633 26.60 14.27 -15.79
N SER A 634 26.11 13.06 -15.47
CA SER A 634 24.69 12.75 -15.62
C SER A 634 23.77 13.65 -14.79
N SER A 635 24.27 14.15 -13.65
CA SER A 635 23.65 15.21 -12.85
C SER A 635 23.54 16.54 -13.57
N GLN A 636 24.60 17.00 -14.27
CA GLN A 636 24.57 18.24 -15.04
C GLN A 636 23.66 18.12 -16.27
N LEU A 637 23.75 17.02 -17.02
CA LEU A 637 22.86 16.77 -18.17
C LEU A 637 21.38 16.72 -17.75
N ARG A 638 21.04 16.05 -16.64
CA ARG A 638 19.68 16.06 -16.07
C ARG A 638 19.25 17.47 -15.65
N HIS A 639 20.15 18.24 -15.04
CA HIS A 639 19.88 19.63 -14.64
C HIS A 639 19.62 20.54 -15.85
N PHE A 640 20.46 20.49 -16.90
CA PHE A 640 20.27 21.26 -18.13
C PHE A 640 19.02 20.83 -18.91
N ALA A 641 18.68 19.53 -18.91
CA ALA A 641 17.42 19.06 -19.47
C ALA A 641 16.20 19.62 -18.71
N ARG A 642 16.27 19.72 -17.38
CA ARG A 642 15.23 20.35 -16.54
C ARG A 642 15.20 21.87 -16.69
N GLU A 643 16.33 22.53 -16.91
CA GLU A 643 16.39 23.96 -17.24
C GLU A 643 15.69 24.24 -18.59
N ALA A 644 16.04 23.51 -19.65
CA ALA A 644 15.41 23.66 -20.97
C ALA A 644 13.90 23.36 -20.94
N GLN A 645 13.45 22.43 -20.10
CA GLN A 645 12.02 22.22 -19.81
C GLN A 645 11.33 23.43 -19.15
N LEU A 646 12.07 24.27 -18.43
CA LEU A 646 11.55 25.43 -17.69
C LEU A 646 11.72 26.75 -18.46
N THR A 647 12.59 26.79 -19.47
CA THR A 647 12.61 27.88 -20.48
C THR A 647 11.54 27.69 -21.55
N GLY A 648 11.30 26.45 -21.98
CA GLY A 648 10.41 26.08 -23.08
C GLY A 648 11.14 25.45 -24.28
N ASP A 649 12.46 25.32 -24.22
CA ASP A 649 13.34 24.83 -25.29
C ASP A 649 13.34 23.30 -25.37
N TYR A 650 12.15 22.72 -25.58
CA TYR A 650 11.93 21.27 -25.53
C TYR A 650 12.80 20.47 -26.52
N GLN A 651 13.25 21.08 -27.64
CA GLN A 651 14.19 20.44 -28.56
C GLN A 651 15.55 20.17 -27.92
N GLN A 652 16.09 21.13 -27.16
CA GLN A 652 17.37 20.98 -26.46
C GLN A 652 17.23 20.01 -25.27
N ALA A 653 16.09 20.05 -24.56
CA ALA A 653 15.78 19.07 -23.53
C ALA A 653 15.79 17.63 -24.07
N VAL A 654 15.21 17.39 -25.25
CA VAL A 654 15.25 16.07 -25.92
C VAL A 654 16.68 15.64 -26.23
N GLN A 655 17.56 16.53 -26.69
CA GLN A 655 18.98 16.21 -26.97
C GLN A 655 19.71 15.73 -25.71
N TYR A 656 19.57 16.45 -24.58
CA TYR A 656 20.20 16.05 -23.32
C TYR A 656 19.66 14.70 -22.79
N TYR A 657 18.36 14.40 -22.95
CA TYR A 657 17.82 13.09 -22.58
C TYR A 657 18.28 11.96 -23.53
N GLN A 658 18.39 12.23 -24.84
CA GLN A 658 18.96 11.27 -25.79
C GLN A 658 20.41 10.93 -25.43
N GLU A 659 21.22 11.93 -25.10
CA GLU A 659 22.59 11.75 -24.65
C GLU A 659 22.68 10.93 -23.35
N LEU A 660 21.87 11.25 -22.33
CA LEU A 660 21.78 10.48 -21.09
C LEU A 660 21.44 9.00 -21.35
N VAL A 661 20.48 8.73 -22.23
CA VAL A 661 20.04 7.36 -22.57
C VAL A 661 21.07 6.59 -23.41
N VAL A 662 21.88 7.29 -24.22
CA VAL A 662 23.00 6.70 -24.97
C VAL A 662 24.19 6.41 -24.05
N ARG A 663 24.54 7.35 -23.16
CA ARG A 663 25.63 7.18 -22.17
C ARG A 663 25.31 6.12 -21.12
N TYR A 664 24.04 6.00 -20.68
CA TYR A 664 23.60 5.12 -19.59
C TYR A 664 22.42 4.20 -19.99
N PRO A 665 22.59 3.28 -20.95
CA PRO A 665 21.50 2.48 -21.54
C PRO A 665 20.87 1.43 -20.61
N SER A 666 21.43 1.25 -19.40
CA SER A 666 20.93 0.37 -18.34
C SER A 666 20.07 1.07 -17.30
N GLU A 667 19.98 2.41 -17.31
CA GLU A 667 19.30 3.19 -16.28
C GLU A 667 17.88 3.61 -16.75
N PRO A 668 16.80 3.02 -16.19
CA PRO A 668 15.44 3.33 -16.62
C PRO A 668 14.98 4.75 -16.23
N SER A 669 15.59 5.38 -15.22
CA SER A 669 15.17 6.70 -14.73
C SER A 669 15.25 7.79 -15.81
N TYR A 670 16.28 7.76 -16.67
CA TYR A 670 16.43 8.77 -17.73
C TYR A 670 15.39 8.62 -18.84
N LYS A 671 14.99 7.37 -19.16
CA LYS A 671 13.88 7.12 -20.10
C LYS A 671 12.53 7.50 -19.51
N PHE A 672 12.35 7.31 -18.19
CA PHE A 672 11.16 7.80 -17.49
C PHE A 672 11.04 9.33 -17.57
N GLU A 673 12.09 10.08 -17.23
CA GLU A 673 12.07 11.55 -17.30
C GLU A 673 11.87 12.07 -18.73
N TRP A 674 12.43 11.39 -19.73
CA TRP A 674 12.18 11.69 -21.14
C TRP A 674 10.73 11.36 -21.57
N GLY A 675 10.13 10.32 -21.01
CA GLY A 675 8.68 10.05 -21.15
C GLY A 675 7.83 11.17 -20.54
N SER A 676 8.19 11.66 -19.35
CA SER A 676 7.51 12.80 -18.71
C SER A 676 7.71 14.13 -19.44
N LEU A 677 8.80 14.30 -20.22
CA LEU A 677 8.92 15.38 -21.19
C LEU A 677 7.87 15.26 -22.31
N TYR A 678 7.70 14.07 -22.89
CA TYR A 678 6.68 13.87 -23.93
C TYR A 678 5.24 13.98 -23.40
N MET A 679 4.97 13.62 -22.14
CA MET A 679 3.71 13.95 -21.47
C MET A 679 3.46 15.47 -21.49
N ARG A 680 4.48 16.27 -21.16
CA ARG A 680 4.37 17.74 -21.11
C ARG A 680 4.20 18.39 -22.47
N THR A 681 4.71 17.79 -23.54
CA THR A 681 4.47 18.26 -24.93
C THR A 681 3.20 17.70 -25.56
N GLY A 682 2.47 16.80 -24.88
CA GLY A 682 1.27 16.12 -25.40
C GLY A 682 1.55 14.97 -26.38
N ASP A 683 2.82 14.57 -26.55
CA ASP A 683 3.26 13.46 -27.42
C ASP A 683 3.04 12.09 -26.75
N TYR A 684 1.80 11.79 -26.35
CA TYR A 684 1.45 10.61 -25.53
C TYR A 684 1.94 9.26 -26.11
N MET A 685 2.05 9.14 -27.43
CA MET A 685 2.61 7.94 -28.08
C MET A 685 4.09 7.73 -27.76
N LYS A 686 4.91 8.79 -27.88
CA LYS A 686 6.34 8.75 -27.54
C LYS A 686 6.53 8.59 -26.03
N ALA A 687 5.63 9.15 -25.23
CA ALA A 687 5.60 8.90 -23.79
C ALA A 687 5.35 7.42 -23.48
N LYS A 688 4.34 6.77 -24.11
CA LYS A 688 4.09 5.32 -23.96
C LYS A 688 5.31 4.50 -24.37
N GLU A 689 5.95 4.84 -25.49
CA GLU A 689 7.20 4.20 -25.94
C GLU A 689 8.33 4.34 -24.89
N CYS A 690 8.65 5.55 -24.43
CA CYS A 690 9.68 5.79 -23.41
C CYS A 690 9.43 5.06 -22.09
N PHE A 691 8.18 5.02 -21.61
CA PHE A 691 7.83 4.30 -20.39
C PHE A 691 7.86 2.77 -20.59
N HIS A 692 7.37 2.25 -21.72
CA HIS A 692 7.51 0.83 -22.07
C HIS A 692 8.97 0.40 -22.15
N ASP A 693 9.82 1.21 -22.78
CA ASP A 693 11.25 0.97 -22.89
C ASP A 693 11.93 0.93 -21.50
N ALA A 694 11.54 1.80 -20.57
CA ALA A 694 12.02 1.78 -19.18
C ALA A 694 11.60 0.51 -18.44
N VAL A 695 10.35 0.04 -18.62
CA VAL A 695 9.88 -1.24 -18.06
C VAL A 695 10.56 -2.44 -18.72
N SER A 696 10.94 -2.35 -20.01
CA SER A 696 11.71 -3.39 -20.71
C SER A 696 13.14 -3.54 -20.16
N ILE A 697 13.73 -2.46 -19.65
CA ILE A 697 15.03 -2.47 -18.97
C ILE A 697 14.89 -3.01 -17.55
N GLN A 698 13.88 -2.54 -16.80
CA GLN A 698 13.61 -2.98 -15.43
C GLN A 698 12.10 -3.17 -15.22
N GLN A 699 11.63 -4.44 -15.25
CA GLN A 699 10.23 -4.82 -15.04
C GLN A 699 9.69 -4.52 -13.61
N ALA A 700 10.51 -3.90 -12.76
CA ALA A 700 10.16 -3.44 -11.42
C ALA A 700 10.24 -1.91 -11.25
N HIS A 701 10.46 -1.14 -12.33
CA HIS A 701 10.58 0.32 -12.24
C HIS A 701 9.23 0.99 -11.95
N LYS A 702 8.94 1.18 -10.66
CA LYS A 702 7.67 1.72 -10.14
C LYS A 702 7.16 2.96 -10.89
N PRO A 703 7.94 4.05 -11.10
CA PRO A 703 7.41 5.26 -11.73
C PRO A 703 6.91 5.01 -13.16
N SER A 704 7.65 4.22 -13.96
CA SER A 704 7.22 3.86 -15.32
C SER A 704 6.01 2.94 -15.33
N LEU A 705 5.89 1.98 -14.40
CA LEU A 705 4.70 1.14 -14.31
C LEU A 705 3.45 1.97 -13.99
N ILE A 706 3.55 2.94 -13.06
CA ILE A 706 2.43 3.84 -12.75
C ILE A 706 2.09 4.73 -13.96
N MET A 707 3.09 5.24 -14.70
CA MET A 707 2.83 6.02 -15.92
C MET A 707 2.29 5.20 -17.10
N CYS A 708 2.70 3.94 -17.28
CA CYS A 708 2.07 3.00 -18.20
C CYS A 708 0.60 2.76 -17.81
N GLY A 709 0.31 2.61 -16.51
CA GLY A 709 -1.05 2.49 -15.99
C GLY A 709 -1.91 3.73 -16.25
N VAL A 710 -1.35 4.92 -16.00
CA VAL A 710 -2.01 6.23 -16.25
C VAL A 710 -2.27 6.45 -17.74
N LEU A 711 -1.30 6.19 -18.62
CA LEU A 711 -1.50 6.30 -20.07
C LEU A 711 -2.50 5.27 -20.61
N ALA A 712 -2.51 4.05 -20.08
CA ALA A 712 -3.52 3.05 -20.43
C ALA A 712 -4.92 3.50 -19.98
N ALA A 713 -5.07 4.10 -18.79
CA ALA A 713 -6.33 4.65 -18.31
C ALA A 713 -6.81 5.84 -19.16
N MET A 714 -5.92 6.80 -19.45
CA MET A 714 -6.18 7.95 -20.33
C MET A 714 -6.49 7.57 -21.79
N SER A 715 -6.24 6.31 -22.18
CA SER A 715 -6.58 5.76 -23.50
C SER A 715 -7.65 4.67 -23.44
N GLU A 716 -8.40 4.56 -22.34
CA GLU A 716 -9.51 3.60 -22.14
C GLU A 716 -9.09 2.11 -22.20
N HIS A 717 -7.79 1.80 -22.11
CA HIS A 717 -7.25 0.44 -22.07
C HIS A 717 -7.25 -0.11 -20.62
N TYR A 718 -8.42 -0.12 -19.97
CA TYR A 718 -8.58 -0.42 -18.54
C TYR A 718 -7.88 -1.69 -18.05
N LYS A 719 -7.86 -2.76 -18.86
CA LYS A 719 -7.20 -4.05 -18.51
C LYS A 719 -5.66 -3.97 -18.50
N GLU A 720 -5.07 -3.17 -19.39
CA GLU A 720 -3.63 -2.84 -19.33
C GLU A 720 -3.37 -1.99 -18.08
N ALA A 721 -4.20 -0.97 -17.85
CA ALA A 721 -4.07 -0.05 -16.71
C ALA A 721 -4.09 -0.78 -15.36
N GLN A 722 -5.08 -1.66 -15.16
CA GLN A 722 -5.20 -2.50 -13.97
C GLN A 722 -3.96 -3.38 -13.78
N THR A 723 -3.50 -4.05 -14.84
CA THR A 723 -2.32 -4.93 -14.80
C THR A 723 -1.05 -4.18 -14.36
N PHE A 724 -0.84 -2.95 -14.88
CA PHE A 724 0.32 -2.15 -14.49
C PHE A 724 0.21 -1.56 -13.07
N LEU A 725 -0.99 -1.14 -12.64
CA LEU A 725 -1.22 -0.58 -11.31
C LEU A 725 -1.21 -1.65 -10.20
N GLU A 726 -1.83 -2.81 -10.40
CA GLU A 726 -1.70 -3.96 -9.49
C GLU A 726 -0.23 -4.43 -9.39
N ARG A 727 0.53 -4.39 -10.49
CA ARG A 727 1.95 -4.70 -10.43
C ARG A 727 2.71 -3.66 -9.61
N ALA A 728 2.39 -2.38 -9.72
CA ALA A 728 3.00 -1.30 -8.95
C ALA A 728 2.71 -1.39 -7.44
N THR A 729 1.48 -1.72 -7.03
CA THR A 729 1.13 -1.90 -5.61
C THR A 729 1.79 -3.14 -4.98
N ILE A 730 2.10 -4.17 -5.77
CA ILE A 730 2.87 -5.34 -5.29
C ILE A 730 4.38 -5.03 -5.18
N ILE A 731 4.95 -4.20 -6.05
CA ILE A 731 6.37 -3.83 -6.00
C ILE A 731 6.66 -2.90 -4.81
N ASP A 732 5.77 -1.95 -4.55
CA ASP A 732 5.90 -1.00 -3.44
C ASP A 732 4.58 -0.92 -2.65
N PRO A 733 4.31 -1.88 -1.74
CA PRO A 733 3.09 -1.92 -0.93
C PRO A 733 2.72 -0.63 -0.19
N PRO A 734 3.65 0.17 0.39
CA PRO A 734 3.31 1.46 1.02
C PRO A 734 3.06 2.61 0.03
N SER A 735 2.99 2.36 -1.28
CA SER A 735 2.76 3.38 -2.31
C SER A 735 1.31 3.87 -2.34
N VAL A 736 0.98 4.86 -1.51
CA VAL A 736 -0.32 5.58 -1.50
C VAL A 736 -0.78 5.91 -2.92
N VAL A 737 0.08 6.57 -3.72
CA VAL A 737 -0.18 6.96 -5.11
C VAL A 737 -0.66 5.80 -6.01
N ALA A 738 -0.11 4.59 -5.83
CA ALA A 738 -0.45 3.44 -6.67
C ALA A 738 -1.81 2.85 -6.28
N TRP A 739 -2.11 2.80 -4.98
CA TRP A 739 -3.41 2.39 -4.47
C TRP A 739 -4.52 3.40 -4.82
N THR A 740 -4.27 4.70 -4.70
CA THR A 740 -5.24 5.73 -5.11
C THR A 740 -5.52 5.63 -6.61
N LEU A 741 -4.51 5.50 -7.47
CA LEU A 741 -4.72 5.36 -8.92
C LEU A 741 -5.47 4.08 -9.30
N LEU A 742 -5.24 2.98 -8.59
CA LEU A 742 -6.03 1.75 -8.76
C LEU A 742 -7.49 1.96 -8.33
N GLY A 743 -7.74 2.67 -7.23
CA GLY A 743 -9.08 3.03 -6.78
C GLY A 743 -9.84 3.91 -7.77
N LEU A 744 -9.19 4.95 -8.32
CA LEU A 744 -9.76 5.82 -9.36
C LEU A 744 -10.02 5.04 -10.67
N LEU A 745 -9.19 4.04 -10.99
CA LEU A 745 -9.43 3.16 -12.15
C LEU A 745 -10.68 2.28 -11.93
N HIS A 746 -10.83 1.63 -10.78
CA HIS A 746 -12.02 0.84 -10.47
C HIS A 746 -13.29 1.71 -10.39
N GLU A 747 -13.19 2.94 -9.87
CA GLU A 747 -14.27 3.93 -9.93
C GLU A 747 -14.70 4.24 -11.37
N SER A 748 -13.74 4.49 -12.27
CA SER A 748 -14.03 4.72 -13.70
C SER A 748 -14.65 3.51 -14.43
N GLN A 749 -14.52 2.31 -13.86
CA GLN A 749 -15.16 1.07 -14.31
C GLN A 749 -16.48 0.75 -13.56
N ASN A 750 -16.92 1.62 -12.64
CA ASN A 750 -18.06 1.44 -11.75
C ASN A 750 -17.94 0.23 -10.77
N GLU A 751 -16.72 -0.20 -10.47
CA GLU A 751 -16.41 -1.32 -9.57
C GLU A 751 -16.24 -0.84 -8.11
N SER A 752 -17.32 -0.31 -7.53
CA SER A 752 -17.36 0.32 -6.20
C SER A 752 -16.60 -0.45 -5.10
N ILE A 753 -16.82 -1.76 -4.96
CA ILE A 753 -16.19 -2.60 -3.93
C ILE A 753 -14.65 -2.63 -4.06
N LEU A 754 -14.14 -2.74 -5.29
CA LEU A 754 -12.69 -2.76 -5.53
C LEU A 754 -12.08 -1.36 -5.34
N SER A 755 -12.82 -0.31 -5.75
CA SER A 755 -12.44 1.09 -5.52
C SER A 755 -12.32 1.41 -4.01
N GLU A 756 -13.34 1.06 -3.22
CA GLU A 756 -13.30 1.19 -1.75
C GLU A 756 -12.11 0.45 -1.13
N SER A 757 -11.82 -0.78 -1.59
CA SER A 757 -10.70 -1.58 -1.08
C SER A 757 -9.35 -0.90 -1.32
N ALA A 758 -9.15 -0.34 -2.52
CA ALA A 758 -7.91 0.34 -2.90
C ALA A 758 -7.76 1.68 -2.15
N PHE A 759 -8.85 2.45 -1.99
CA PHE A 759 -8.82 3.66 -1.16
C PHE A 759 -8.66 3.37 0.33
N LEU A 760 -9.14 2.23 0.85
CA LEU A 760 -8.89 1.81 2.23
C LEU A 760 -7.40 1.55 2.47
N GLU A 761 -6.76 0.74 1.61
CA GLU A 761 -5.32 0.51 1.73
C GLU A 761 -4.50 1.79 1.48
N ALA A 762 -4.86 2.64 0.52
CA ALA A 762 -4.22 3.96 0.35
C ALA A 762 -4.21 4.80 1.65
N ARG A 763 -5.35 4.85 2.36
CA ARG A 763 -5.48 5.52 3.67
C ARG A 763 -4.64 4.84 4.76
N ARG A 764 -4.64 3.50 4.81
CA ARG A 764 -3.84 2.70 5.75
C ARG A 764 -2.34 2.96 5.59
N GLN A 765 -1.85 3.00 4.36
CA GLN A 765 -0.44 3.31 4.07
C GLN A 765 -0.10 4.77 4.39
N LEU A 766 -1.00 5.72 4.10
CA LEU A 766 -0.83 7.14 4.45
C LEU A 766 -0.73 7.33 5.98
N TRP A 767 -1.65 6.76 6.77
CA TRP A 767 -1.58 6.81 8.23
C TRP A 767 -0.32 6.13 8.79
N SER A 768 0.14 5.02 8.18
CA SER A 768 1.43 4.39 8.55
C SER A 768 2.61 5.33 8.30
N LYS A 769 2.62 6.04 7.16
CA LYS A 769 3.63 7.03 6.76
C LYS A 769 3.64 8.24 7.69
N GLU A 770 2.47 8.76 8.06
CA GLU A 770 2.33 9.86 9.01
C GLU A 770 2.72 9.46 10.45
N ALA A 771 2.35 8.26 10.90
CA ALA A 771 2.74 7.75 12.22
C ALA A 771 4.26 7.58 12.35
N LYS A 772 4.93 7.04 11.31
CA LYS A 772 6.40 6.98 11.23
C LYS A 772 7.02 8.38 11.31
N LYS A 773 6.52 9.33 10.51
CA LYS A 773 6.97 10.73 10.53
C LYS A 773 6.78 11.40 11.90
N HIS A 774 5.66 11.15 12.59
CA HIS A 774 5.42 11.68 13.95
C HIS A 774 6.28 11.00 15.03
N THR A 775 6.69 9.74 14.82
CA THR A 775 7.64 9.06 15.71
C THR A 775 9.04 9.64 15.53
N GLN A 776 9.52 9.73 14.28
CA GLN A 776 10.81 10.32 13.95
C GLN A 776 10.93 11.78 14.43
N ILE A 777 9.87 12.60 14.29
CA ILE A 777 9.87 13.98 14.80
C ILE A 777 9.92 14.03 16.35
N LYS A 778 9.39 13.02 17.07
CA LYS A 778 9.53 12.93 18.53
C LYS A 778 10.96 12.52 18.93
N GLU A 779 11.54 11.56 18.22
CA GLU A 779 12.92 11.11 18.43
C GLU A 779 13.91 12.25 18.15
N GLU A 780 13.81 12.93 17.00
CA GLU A 780 14.61 14.10 16.67
C GLU A 780 14.47 15.26 17.67
N LYS A 781 13.31 15.43 18.30
CA LYS A 781 13.11 16.42 19.36
C LYS A 781 13.81 16.00 20.65
N LYS A 782 13.66 14.74 21.06
CA LYS A 782 14.35 14.17 22.23
C LYS A 782 15.87 14.24 22.07
N ASP A 783 16.40 13.92 20.90
CA ASP A 783 17.82 14.06 20.57
C ASP A 783 18.33 15.51 20.61
N LYS A 784 17.48 16.49 20.27
CA LYS A 784 17.80 17.92 20.34
C LYS A 784 17.72 18.46 21.78
N GLU A 785 16.83 17.92 22.62
CA GLU A 785 16.78 18.20 24.06
C GLU A 785 17.98 17.57 24.79
N GLU A 786 18.26 16.28 24.55
CA GLU A 786 19.45 15.59 25.09
C GLU A 786 20.80 16.14 24.61
N LYS A 787 20.84 16.91 23.51
CA LYS A 787 22.02 17.68 23.09
C LYS A 787 22.09 19.02 23.82
N LYS A 788 20.98 19.77 23.93
CA LYS A 788 20.94 21.03 24.67
C LYS A 788 21.34 20.88 26.14
N ASP A 789 20.94 19.80 26.81
CA ASP A 789 21.30 19.60 28.21
C ASP A 789 22.77 19.16 28.37
N LYS A 790 23.38 18.55 27.35
CA LYS A 790 24.84 18.30 27.31
C LYS A 790 25.63 19.59 27.03
N GLU A 791 25.16 20.44 26.13
CA GLU A 791 25.74 21.77 25.87
C GLU A 791 25.67 22.68 27.10
N LYS A 792 24.56 22.66 27.85
CA LYS A 792 24.44 23.36 29.15
C LYS A 792 25.45 22.88 30.17
N HIS A 793 25.57 21.56 30.39
CA HIS A 793 26.52 21.04 31.38
C HIS A 793 27.97 21.37 31.01
N GLN A 794 28.31 21.46 29.71
CA GLN A 794 29.63 21.94 29.29
C GLN A 794 29.84 23.44 29.59
N GLN A 795 28.81 24.28 29.45
CA GLN A 795 28.88 25.69 29.85
C GLN A 795 28.96 25.86 31.38
N GLU A 796 28.24 25.04 32.15
CA GLU A 796 28.30 25.01 33.63
C GLU A 796 29.67 24.53 34.16
N GLU A 797 30.39 23.66 33.42
CA GLU A 797 31.77 23.27 33.75
C GLU A 797 32.79 24.38 33.41
N GLU A 798 32.60 25.15 32.34
CA GLU A 798 33.51 26.26 31.98
C GLU A 798 33.37 27.49 32.91
N GLU A 799 32.14 27.86 33.33
CA GLU A 799 31.94 29.00 34.24
C GLU A 799 32.50 28.80 35.66
N MET A 800 32.81 27.56 36.07
CA MET A 800 33.17 27.23 37.46
C MET A 800 34.62 27.60 37.88
N THR A 801 35.35 28.40 37.09
CA THR A 801 36.82 28.59 37.24
C THR A 801 37.30 30.02 37.53
N ILE A 802 36.47 30.92 38.10
CA ILE A 802 36.90 32.25 38.57
C ILE A 802 36.44 32.54 40.02
N PRO A 803 37.35 32.90 40.97
CA PRO A 803 36.99 33.26 42.34
C PRO A 803 36.53 34.73 42.49
N ALA A 804 35.61 34.98 43.44
CA ALA A 804 34.80 36.20 43.53
C ALA A 804 35.40 37.35 44.36
N CYS A 805 34.90 38.59 44.16
CA CYS A 805 35.04 39.68 45.14
C CYS A 805 33.97 40.81 45.07
N GLN A 806 32.96 40.72 45.94
CA GLN A 806 32.25 41.80 46.67
C GLN A 806 31.36 42.88 45.96
N SER A 807 30.33 43.28 46.73
CA SER A 807 29.17 44.19 46.50
C SER A 807 29.49 45.70 46.75
N PRO A 808 28.58 46.73 46.67
CA PRO A 808 27.10 46.68 46.87
C PRO A 808 26.12 47.73 46.24
N THR A 809 24.81 47.41 46.28
CA THR A 809 23.58 48.26 46.47
C THR A 809 23.28 49.54 45.66
N VAL A 810 22.00 49.75 45.29
CA VAL A 810 21.06 50.84 45.78
C VAL A 810 19.80 51.02 44.88
N LYS A 811 18.58 50.77 45.44
CA LYS A 811 17.24 51.43 45.23
C LYS A 811 16.63 51.54 43.78
N GLN A 812 15.32 51.79 43.51
CA GLN A 812 14.07 51.97 44.30
C GLN A 812 12.81 51.77 43.41
N ASP A 813 11.69 51.31 44.00
CA ASP A 813 10.29 51.47 43.51
C ASP A 813 9.65 52.75 44.17
N PRO A 814 8.31 53.01 44.21
CA PRO A 814 7.11 52.57 43.42
C PRO A 814 6.43 53.77 42.64
N GLU A 815 5.12 54.09 42.44
CA GLU A 815 3.76 53.79 43.00
C GLU A 815 2.56 54.10 42.03
N TYR A 816 1.45 53.33 42.19
CA TYR A 816 -0.02 53.64 42.12
C TYR A 816 -0.80 54.29 40.94
N GLY A 817 -2.09 53.88 40.82
CA GLY A 817 -3.19 54.65 40.22
C GLY A 817 -4.49 53.89 39.84
N ASP A 818 -5.39 53.60 40.80
CA ASP A 818 -6.76 53.08 40.57
C ASP A 818 -7.84 54.17 40.77
N GLU A 819 -8.97 54.12 40.04
CA GLU A 819 -10.33 54.48 40.53
C GLU A 819 -11.46 53.96 39.60
N ASP A 820 -12.73 54.05 40.03
CA ASP A 820 -13.75 52.99 39.82
C ASP A 820 -15.10 53.45 39.18
N SER A 821 -15.99 52.48 38.96
CA SER A 821 -17.43 52.52 38.62
C SER A 821 -17.85 52.49 37.13
N GLY A 822 -18.94 51.81 36.74
CA GLY A 822 -19.74 50.85 37.52
C GLY A 822 -21.20 50.69 37.03
N ALA A 823 -21.52 49.58 36.37
CA ALA A 823 -22.90 49.13 36.07
C ALA A 823 -22.93 47.59 35.94
N GLN A 824 -24.07 46.96 36.24
CA GLN A 824 -24.19 45.50 36.40
C GLN A 824 -24.92 44.84 35.21
N GLU A 825 -24.52 43.63 34.81
CA GLU A 825 -25.39 42.44 34.72
C GLU A 825 -24.56 41.14 34.50
N GLU A 826 -25.23 39.99 34.56
CA GLU A 826 -24.82 38.64 35.01
C GLU A 826 -23.56 37.92 34.39
N PRO A 827 -22.92 36.98 35.13
CA PRO A 827 -21.89 36.06 34.63
C PRO A 827 -22.34 34.56 34.65
N PRO A 828 -21.53 33.60 34.17
CA PRO A 828 -20.93 33.54 32.84
C PRO A 828 -21.13 32.17 32.15
N ALA A 829 -21.46 32.15 30.86
CA ALA A 829 -21.29 30.94 30.05
C ALA A 829 -19.79 30.70 29.79
N GLN A 830 -19.31 29.46 29.95
CA GLN A 830 -17.88 29.16 29.91
C GLN A 830 -17.28 29.37 28.52
N SER A 831 -16.13 30.03 28.47
CA SER A 831 -15.44 30.38 27.23
C SER A 831 -14.83 29.15 26.57
N ILE A 832 -15.20 28.92 25.29
CA ILE A 832 -14.52 27.98 24.41
C ILE A 832 -13.10 28.51 24.21
N SER A 833 -12.10 27.83 24.79
CA SER A 833 -10.70 28.21 24.61
C SER A 833 -10.16 27.78 23.26
N THR A 834 -10.48 28.52 22.19
CA THR A 834 -9.88 28.38 20.85
C THR A 834 -8.41 28.80 20.88
N LYS A 835 -7.55 27.96 21.48
CA LYS A 835 -6.14 27.92 21.10
C LYS A 835 -6.07 27.36 19.68
N SER A 836 -5.87 28.23 18.71
CA SER A 836 -5.64 27.82 17.32
C SER A 836 -4.30 27.11 17.22
N ASP A 837 -4.34 25.77 17.16
CA ASP A 837 -3.22 24.99 16.67
C ASP A 837 -2.84 25.50 15.26
N PRO A 838 -1.54 25.62 14.94
CA PRO A 838 -1.12 26.08 13.62
C PRO A 838 -1.61 25.09 12.56
N ALA A 839 -2.22 25.62 11.49
CA ALA A 839 -2.89 24.83 10.47
C ALA A 839 -1.96 23.79 9.83
N LYS A 840 -2.07 22.54 10.27
CA LYS A 840 -1.45 21.41 9.58
C LYS A 840 -2.04 21.34 8.18
N LEU A 841 -1.16 21.35 7.16
CA LEU A 841 -1.50 20.84 5.83
C LEU A 841 -1.88 19.36 5.98
N SER A 842 -3.18 19.08 5.99
CA SER A 842 -3.73 17.72 5.99
C SER A 842 -3.43 17.08 4.64
N CYS A 843 -2.49 16.14 4.62
CA CYS A 843 -2.23 15.33 3.44
C CYS A 843 -3.35 14.30 3.29
N THR A 844 -3.80 14.11 2.05
CA THR A 844 -4.85 13.15 1.69
C THR A 844 -4.32 12.20 0.62
N ILE A 845 -4.98 11.06 0.45
CA ILE A 845 -4.60 10.08 -0.59
C ILE A 845 -4.67 10.69 -1.99
N TYR A 846 -5.58 11.66 -2.20
CA TYR A 846 -5.77 12.36 -3.47
C TYR A 846 -4.74 13.46 -3.68
N THR A 847 -4.38 14.25 -2.66
CA THR A 847 -3.37 15.31 -2.81
C THR A 847 -1.96 14.78 -3.04
N GLU A 848 -1.54 13.70 -2.36
CA GLU A 848 -0.26 13.04 -2.68
C GLU A 848 -0.24 12.47 -4.11
N THR A 849 -1.39 11.98 -4.58
CA THR A 849 -1.54 11.46 -5.96
C THR A 849 -1.53 12.58 -6.99
N ALA A 850 -2.25 13.68 -6.74
CA ALA A 850 -2.27 14.87 -7.59
C ALA A 850 -0.87 15.49 -7.71
N GLN A 851 -0.08 15.53 -6.63
CA GLN A 851 1.31 16.00 -6.66
C GLN A 851 2.16 15.20 -7.66
N PHE A 852 2.11 13.87 -7.58
CA PHE A 852 2.84 12.98 -8.47
C PHE A 852 2.36 13.07 -9.93
N LEU A 853 1.05 13.22 -10.15
CA LEU A 853 0.47 13.38 -11.49
C LEU A 853 0.81 14.74 -12.12
N LEU A 854 0.90 15.82 -11.32
CA LEU A 854 1.35 17.14 -11.77
C LEU A 854 2.84 17.14 -12.14
N GLN A 855 3.69 16.48 -11.35
CA GLN A 855 5.11 16.28 -11.66
C GLN A 855 5.34 15.56 -12.99
N ASN A 856 4.40 14.73 -13.43
CA ASN A 856 4.43 14.01 -14.70
C ASN A 856 3.41 14.56 -15.74
N THR A 857 2.85 15.74 -15.47
CA THR A 857 1.89 16.48 -16.32
C THR A 857 0.71 15.67 -16.86
N ALA A 858 0.21 14.68 -16.11
CA ALA A 858 -0.91 13.82 -16.48
C ALA A 858 -2.27 14.52 -16.22
N LEU A 859 -2.51 15.66 -16.88
CA LEU A 859 -3.51 16.67 -16.48
C LEU A 859 -4.94 16.13 -16.26
N GLN A 860 -5.40 15.18 -17.08
CA GLN A 860 -6.74 14.57 -16.94
C GLN A 860 -6.89 13.80 -15.63
N MET A 861 -5.87 13.03 -15.23
CA MET A 861 -5.90 12.29 -13.97
C MET A 861 -5.71 13.21 -12.76
N VAL A 862 -5.03 14.36 -12.92
CA VAL A 862 -4.97 15.41 -11.88
C VAL A 862 -6.38 15.94 -11.59
N GLU A 863 -7.17 16.25 -12.63
CA GLU A 863 -8.56 16.68 -12.44
C GLU A 863 -9.38 15.62 -11.68
N HIS A 864 -9.30 14.36 -12.09
CA HIS A 864 -10.03 13.28 -11.44
C HIS A 864 -9.66 13.10 -9.96
N ALA A 865 -8.37 13.22 -9.62
CA ALA A 865 -7.92 13.21 -8.22
C ALA A 865 -8.39 14.45 -7.44
N LEU A 866 -8.38 15.64 -8.05
CA LEU A 866 -8.83 16.88 -7.41
C LEU A 866 -10.36 16.94 -7.24
N SER A 867 -11.15 16.37 -8.15
CA SER A 867 -12.60 16.25 -7.96
C SER A 867 -12.94 15.34 -6.78
N GLN A 868 -12.20 14.24 -6.57
CA GLN A 868 -12.41 13.38 -5.40
C GLN A 868 -11.97 14.03 -4.09
N GLU A 869 -10.86 14.78 -4.08
CA GLU A 869 -10.47 15.61 -2.93
C GLU A 869 -11.60 16.59 -2.54
N LEU A 870 -12.22 17.27 -3.52
CA LEU A 870 -13.28 18.23 -3.28
C LEU A 870 -14.60 17.58 -2.79
N LEU A 871 -14.91 16.36 -3.24
CA LEU A 871 -16.06 15.59 -2.77
C LEU A 871 -15.85 15.03 -1.35
N TRP A 872 -14.61 14.75 -0.97
CA TRP A 872 -14.27 14.18 0.35
C TRP A 872 -14.10 15.25 1.45
N SER A 873 -13.76 16.50 1.09
CA SER A 873 -13.46 17.56 2.05
C SER A 873 -14.73 18.19 2.65
N ASP A 874 -15.23 17.65 3.77
CA ASP A 874 -16.33 18.26 4.57
C ASP A 874 -16.08 19.74 4.93
N SER A 875 -14.81 20.12 5.06
CA SER A 875 -14.36 21.49 5.36
C SER A 875 -14.33 22.45 4.15
N GLY A 876 -14.70 21.98 2.96
CA GLY A 876 -14.50 22.71 1.70
C GLY A 876 -13.03 22.76 1.27
N ARG A 877 -12.74 23.61 0.27
CA ARG A 877 -11.45 23.69 -0.45
C ARG A 877 -10.24 23.70 0.49
N SER A 878 -9.48 22.61 0.54
CA SER A 878 -8.25 22.53 1.32
C SER A 878 -7.14 23.41 0.72
N VAL A 879 -6.23 23.91 1.56
CA VAL A 879 -5.07 24.73 1.11
C VAL A 879 -4.18 23.92 0.16
N SER A 880 -4.08 22.61 0.40
CA SER A 880 -3.45 21.65 -0.51
C SER A 880 -4.20 21.55 -1.84
N TYR A 881 -5.52 21.35 -1.85
CA TYR A 881 -6.34 21.35 -3.07
C TYR A 881 -6.11 22.62 -3.91
N LEU A 882 -6.17 23.80 -3.30
CA LEU A 882 -5.99 25.09 -3.98
C LEU A 882 -4.59 25.24 -4.61
N LEU A 883 -3.55 24.76 -3.93
CA LEU A 883 -2.18 24.79 -4.46
C LEU A 883 -2.02 23.87 -5.68
N HIS A 884 -2.57 22.65 -5.64
CA HIS A 884 -2.51 21.70 -6.74
C HIS A 884 -3.39 22.16 -7.93
N LEU A 885 -4.54 22.79 -7.64
CA LEU A 885 -5.39 23.43 -8.65
C LEU A 885 -4.66 24.59 -9.35
N ALA A 886 -3.93 25.43 -8.61
CA ALA A 886 -3.11 26.50 -9.20
C ALA A 886 -2.01 25.93 -10.12
N GLN A 887 -1.33 24.85 -9.70
CA GLN A 887 -0.32 24.17 -10.53
C GLN A 887 -0.94 23.59 -11.81
N LEU A 888 -2.14 22.99 -11.73
CA LEU A 888 -2.89 22.53 -12.89
C LEU A 888 -3.29 23.67 -13.84
N GLN A 889 -3.74 24.81 -13.30
CA GLN A 889 -4.11 26.00 -14.06
C GLN A 889 -2.90 26.61 -14.78
N LEU A 890 -1.73 26.67 -14.12
CA LEU A 890 -0.47 27.11 -14.73
C LEU A 890 -0.04 26.20 -15.89
N LEU A 891 -0.11 24.87 -15.72
CA LEU A 891 0.20 23.90 -16.79
C LEU A 891 -0.78 23.98 -17.98
N ARG A 892 -1.98 24.55 -17.77
CA ARG A 892 -2.99 24.84 -18.81
C ARG A 892 -2.88 26.23 -19.43
N ALA A 893 -1.91 27.03 -19.00
CA ALA A 893 -1.79 28.46 -19.34
C ALA A 893 -2.98 29.36 -18.91
N ASP A 894 -3.83 28.91 -17.99
CA ASP A 894 -4.83 29.77 -17.34
C ASP A 894 -4.21 30.51 -16.15
N TYR A 895 -3.37 31.50 -16.48
CA TYR A 895 -2.66 32.29 -15.48
C TYR A 895 -3.60 33.18 -14.66
N CYS A 896 -4.78 33.53 -15.17
CA CYS A 896 -5.74 34.38 -14.47
C CYS A 896 -6.38 33.61 -13.31
N SER A 897 -6.87 32.39 -13.55
CA SER A 897 -7.44 31.55 -12.48
C SER A 897 -6.36 31.07 -11.52
N ALA A 898 -5.16 30.72 -12.01
CA ALA A 898 -4.03 30.35 -11.15
C ALA A 898 -3.69 31.47 -10.15
N GLY A 899 -3.62 32.72 -10.61
CA GLY A 899 -3.36 33.88 -9.76
C GLY A 899 -4.46 34.17 -8.74
N ALA A 900 -5.71 33.75 -8.98
CA ALA A 900 -6.79 33.82 -7.99
C ALA A 900 -6.65 32.71 -6.94
N SER A 901 -6.45 31.45 -7.37
CA SER A 901 -6.20 30.30 -6.50
C SER A 901 -5.01 30.55 -5.55
N LEU A 902 -3.90 31.09 -6.07
CA LEU A 902 -2.70 31.41 -5.29
C LEU A 902 -2.93 32.52 -4.24
N LYS A 903 -3.84 33.46 -4.50
CA LYS A 903 -4.21 34.51 -3.53
C LYS A 903 -5.07 33.94 -2.39
N GLU A 904 -5.92 32.94 -2.64
CA GLU A 904 -6.55 32.16 -1.56
C GLU A 904 -5.50 31.36 -0.75
N VAL A 905 -4.55 30.67 -1.41
CA VAL A 905 -3.48 29.92 -0.70
C VAL A 905 -2.63 30.83 0.19
N LEU A 906 -2.17 31.97 -0.33
CA LEU A 906 -1.30 32.91 0.42
C LEU A 906 -2.00 33.61 1.59
N PHE A 907 -3.34 33.72 1.55
CA PHE A 907 -4.12 34.21 2.70
C PHE A 907 -4.08 33.22 3.88
N HIS A 908 -4.06 31.91 3.60
CA HIS A 908 -3.99 30.86 4.62
C HIS A 908 -2.55 30.43 4.98
N SER A 909 -1.60 30.52 4.04
CA SER A 909 -0.21 30.07 4.18
C SER A 909 0.76 31.15 3.70
N SER A 910 0.92 32.20 4.48
CA SER A 910 1.74 33.37 4.13
C SER A 910 3.27 33.17 4.29
N GLN A 911 3.70 32.07 4.91
CA GLN A 911 5.10 31.78 5.26
C GLN A 911 5.77 30.70 4.38
N ASP A 912 5.10 30.22 3.34
CA ASP A 912 5.63 29.15 2.49
C ASP A 912 6.37 29.70 1.26
N ALA A 913 7.70 29.51 1.23
CA ALA A 913 8.57 29.96 0.16
C ALA A 913 8.21 29.34 -1.21
N ASP A 914 7.73 28.09 -1.25
CA ASP A 914 7.36 27.41 -2.50
C ASP A 914 6.08 28.03 -3.11
N VAL A 915 5.14 28.47 -2.27
CA VAL A 915 3.93 29.18 -2.74
C VAL A 915 4.29 30.58 -3.25
N TRP A 916 5.17 31.31 -2.56
CA TRP A 916 5.66 32.61 -3.06
C TRP A 916 6.44 32.50 -4.38
N ALA A 917 7.27 31.46 -4.55
CA ALA A 917 7.95 31.18 -5.81
C ALA A 917 6.95 30.90 -6.95
N LEU A 918 5.93 30.07 -6.69
CA LEU A 918 4.89 29.74 -7.66
C LEU A 918 4.01 30.96 -8.02
N ASN A 919 3.73 31.83 -7.05
CA ASN A 919 3.05 33.11 -7.27
C ASN A 919 3.90 34.09 -8.09
N GLY A 920 5.22 34.14 -7.87
CA GLY A 920 6.14 34.89 -8.71
C GLY A 920 6.18 34.36 -10.15
N HIS A 921 6.16 33.03 -10.31
CA HIS A 921 6.09 32.40 -11.63
C HIS A 921 4.77 32.67 -12.36
N CYS A 922 3.64 32.66 -11.64
CA CYS A 922 2.34 33.04 -12.19
C CYS A 922 2.35 34.48 -12.73
N HIS A 923 2.82 35.46 -11.94
CA HIS A 923 2.90 36.85 -12.39
C HIS A 923 3.93 37.05 -13.52
N TYR A 924 5.04 36.28 -13.55
CA TYR A 924 5.99 36.29 -14.66
C TYR A 924 5.36 35.83 -15.98
N LEU A 925 4.57 34.76 -15.95
CA LEU A 925 3.85 34.26 -17.15
C LEU A 925 2.71 35.18 -17.59
N GLN A 926 2.16 36.00 -16.69
CA GLN A 926 1.24 37.10 -17.01
C GLN A 926 1.95 38.35 -17.59
N GLY A 927 3.28 38.44 -17.50
CA GLY A 927 4.04 39.67 -17.82
C GLY A 927 3.99 40.76 -16.72
N ALA A 928 3.44 40.45 -15.54
CA ALA A 928 3.38 41.34 -14.38
C ALA A 928 4.71 41.35 -13.61
N PHE A 929 5.77 41.87 -14.25
CA PHE A 929 7.15 41.72 -13.78
C PHE A 929 7.45 42.39 -12.42
N SER A 930 6.70 43.43 -12.01
CA SER A 930 6.78 44.03 -10.67
C SER A 930 6.37 43.04 -9.57
N ASP A 931 5.21 42.43 -9.75
CA ASP A 931 4.54 41.57 -8.78
C ASP A 931 5.25 40.20 -8.72
N ALA A 932 5.82 39.79 -9.86
CA ALA A 932 6.75 38.67 -9.96
C ALA A 932 8.04 38.92 -9.16
N GLN A 933 8.68 40.08 -9.34
CA GLN A 933 9.90 40.47 -8.62
C GLN A 933 9.67 40.43 -7.10
N GLU A 934 8.64 41.10 -6.60
CA GLU A 934 8.32 41.12 -5.16
C GLU A 934 8.04 39.70 -4.61
N SER A 935 7.34 38.86 -5.37
CA SER A 935 7.05 37.48 -4.96
C SER A 935 8.30 36.61 -4.90
N TYR A 936 9.21 36.73 -5.86
CA TYR A 936 10.49 36.02 -5.87
C TYR A 936 11.43 36.51 -4.75
N GLU A 937 11.54 37.83 -4.54
CA GLU A 937 12.31 38.40 -3.42
C GLU A 937 11.76 37.90 -2.08
N ARG A 938 10.44 37.89 -1.88
CA ARG A 938 9.82 37.33 -0.66
C ARG A 938 10.13 35.83 -0.49
N SER A 939 10.06 35.03 -1.56
CA SER A 939 10.40 33.60 -1.53
C SER A 939 11.84 33.35 -1.06
N LEU A 940 12.82 34.09 -1.59
CA LEU A 940 14.24 33.95 -1.23
C LEU A 940 14.57 34.48 0.16
N ASN A 941 13.75 35.36 0.75
CA ASN A 941 13.96 35.91 2.09
C ASN A 941 13.58 34.95 3.25
N PHE A 942 13.00 33.78 2.97
CA PHE A 942 12.65 32.80 4.02
C PHE A 942 13.83 31.90 4.43
N LEU A 943 13.83 31.48 5.70
CA LEU A 943 14.85 30.59 6.29
C LEU A 943 14.96 29.23 5.58
N ARG A 944 13.87 28.76 4.96
CA ARG A 944 13.88 27.62 4.04
C ARG A 944 13.73 28.17 2.62
N GLN A 945 14.79 28.03 1.83
CA GLN A 945 14.80 28.36 0.42
C GLN A 945 13.80 27.48 -0.36
N PRO A 946 13.22 28.00 -1.47
CA PRO A 946 12.27 27.25 -2.29
C PRO A 946 12.93 26.01 -2.94
N SER A 947 12.12 24.99 -3.19
CA SER A 947 12.52 23.70 -3.72
C SER A 947 13.14 23.79 -5.13
N ASP A 948 12.78 24.83 -5.89
CA ASP A 948 13.32 25.15 -7.23
C ASP A 948 14.01 26.53 -7.28
N SER A 949 14.86 26.86 -6.29
CA SER A 949 15.64 28.12 -6.24
C SER A 949 16.31 28.53 -7.56
N HIS A 950 16.83 27.57 -8.34
CA HIS A 950 17.44 27.85 -9.65
C HIS A 950 16.50 28.61 -10.60
N LEU A 951 15.24 28.19 -10.68
CA LEU A 951 14.22 28.84 -11.51
C LEU A 951 13.91 30.24 -10.98
N VAL A 952 13.81 30.41 -9.66
CA VAL A 952 13.55 31.69 -9.01
C VAL A 952 14.67 32.68 -9.30
N LEU A 953 15.93 32.29 -9.11
CA LEU A 953 17.10 33.14 -9.35
C LEU A 953 17.25 33.50 -10.84
N LEU A 954 17.13 32.52 -11.76
CA LEU A 954 17.19 32.76 -13.21
C LEU A 954 16.09 33.73 -13.67
N ARG A 955 14.86 33.56 -13.18
CA ARG A 955 13.74 34.45 -13.55
C ARG A 955 13.87 35.82 -12.90
N LEU A 956 14.27 35.94 -11.64
CA LEU A 956 14.51 37.22 -10.96
C LEU A 956 15.66 38.02 -11.62
N GLY A 957 16.78 37.35 -11.93
CA GLY A 957 17.88 37.94 -12.69
C GLY A 957 17.45 38.42 -14.08
N SER A 958 16.55 37.68 -14.75
CA SER A 958 15.99 38.10 -16.05
C SER A 958 15.12 39.36 -15.92
N ILE A 959 14.37 39.52 -14.82
CA ILE A 959 13.58 40.74 -14.55
C ILE A 959 14.52 41.92 -14.29
N TYR A 960 15.55 41.77 -13.46
CA TYR A 960 16.49 42.88 -13.20
C TYR A 960 17.25 43.34 -14.47
N LEU A 961 17.61 42.41 -15.38
CA LEU A 961 18.18 42.79 -16.69
C LEU A 961 17.17 43.58 -17.55
N GLN A 962 15.89 43.20 -17.55
CA GLN A 962 14.83 43.92 -18.28
C GLN A 962 14.51 45.29 -17.66
N GLN A 963 14.73 45.46 -16.35
CA GLN A 963 14.57 46.73 -15.64
C GLN A 963 15.85 47.61 -15.66
N GLU A 964 16.89 47.21 -16.41
CA GLU A 964 18.21 47.89 -16.48
C GLU A 964 18.96 48.00 -15.13
N LYS A 965 18.60 47.18 -14.14
CA LYS A 965 19.23 47.15 -12.81
C LYS A 965 20.42 46.19 -12.77
N PHE A 966 21.44 46.50 -13.56
CA PHE A 966 22.53 45.56 -13.86
C PHE A 966 23.33 45.10 -12.62
N ASP A 967 23.54 45.95 -11.60
CA ASP A 967 24.19 45.54 -10.35
C ASP A 967 23.41 44.47 -9.58
N GLN A 968 22.08 44.61 -9.52
CA GLN A 968 21.21 43.63 -8.86
C GLN A 968 21.11 42.33 -9.67
N ALA A 969 21.06 42.44 -11.01
CA ALA A 969 21.15 41.28 -11.89
C ALA A 969 22.46 40.51 -11.68
N LYS A 970 23.61 41.21 -11.64
CA LYS A 970 24.94 40.63 -11.39
C LYS A 970 24.96 39.85 -10.07
N ALA A 971 24.45 40.43 -8.99
CA ALA A 971 24.40 39.77 -7.67
C ALA A 971 23.54 38.48 -7.69
N ILE A 972 22.36 38.52 -8.30
CA ILE A 972 21.48 37.33 -8.39
C ILE A 972 22.06 36.25 -9.32
N TYR A 973 22.69 36.62 -10.44
CA TYR A 973 23.31 35.62 -11.31
C TYR A 973 24.59 35.02 -10.73
N LEU A 974 25.36 35.77 -9.92
CA LEU A 974 26.46 35.19 -9.11
C LEU A 974 25.91 34.12 -8.16
N GLN A 975 24.88 34.45 -7.37
CA GLN A 975 24.21 33.49 -6.49
C GLN A 975 23.66 32.26 -7.25
N ALA A 976 23.15 32.45 -8.46
CA ALA A 976 22.70 31.35 -9.32
C ALA A 976 23.87 30.45 -9.77
N CYS A 977 25.01 31.03 -10.16
CA CYS A 977 26.21 30.29 -10.55
C CYS A 977 26.85 29.56 -9.36
N GLU A 978 26.76 30.08 -8.15
CA GLU A 978 27.20 29.42 -6.91
C GLU A 978 26.32 28.21 -6.53
N GLN A 979 25.01 28.28 -6.75
CA GLN A 979 24.07 27.20 -6.40
C GLN A 979 23.98 26.11 -7.48
N SER A 980 23.87 26.51 -8.75
CA SER A 980 23.65 25.60 -9.88
C SER A 980 24.10 26.26 -11.20
N PRO A 981 25.39 26.18 -11.55
CA PRO A 981 25.93 26.84 -12.73
C PRO A 981 25.42 26.19 -14.02
N SER A 982 24.82 27.02 -14.89
CA SER A 982 24.37 26.64 -16.23
C SER A 982 24.83 27.65 -17.27
N CYS A 983 24.72 27.28 -18.55
CA CYS A 983 24.98 28.22 -19.64
C CYS A 983 24.12 29.51 -19.51
N LEU A 984 22.88 29.40 -19.02
CA LEU A 984 21.98 30.54 -18.86
C LEU A 984 22.31 31.41 -17.64
N THR A 985 22.78 30.84 -16.53
CA THR A 985 23.22 31.66 -15.37
C THR A 985 24.49 32.46 -15.72
N TRP A 986 25.45 31.82 -16.38
CA TRP A 986 26.69 32.46 -16.82
C TRP A 986 26.46 33.48 -17.95
N LEU A 987 25.57 33.19 -18.91
CA LEU A 987 25.12 34.17 -19.92
C LEU A 987 24.43 35.38 -19.27
N GLY A 988 23.60 35.16 -18.24
CA GLY A 988 22.96 36.23 -17.48
C GLY A 988 23.97 37.12 -16.75
N LEU A 989 24.95 36.51 -16.09
CA LEU A 989 26.06 37.21 -15.42
C LEU A 989 26.91 38.01 -16.41
N GLY A 990 27.36 37.37 -17.50
CA GLY A 990 28.15 38.02 -18.55
C GLY A 990 27.40 39.17 -19.23
N THR A 991 26.09 39.03 -19.41
CA THR A 991 25.22 40.11 -19.91
C THR A 991 25.16 41.29 -18.94
N ALA A 992 25.07 41.04 -17.62
CA ALA A 992 25.07 42.08 -16.61
C ALA A 992 26.42 42.83 -16.57
N CYS A 993 27.54 42.10 -16.51
CA CYS A 993 28.89 42.69 -16.53
C CYS A 993 29.19 43.46 -17.83
N TYR A 994 28.73 42.97 -19.00
CA TYR A 994 28.85 43.70 -20.27
C TYR A 994 28.09 45.03 -20.26
N ARG A 995 26.92 45.09 -19.62
CA ARG A 995 26.12 46.32 -19.47
C ARG A 995 26.68 47.26 -18.40
N LEU A 996 27.45 46.76 -17.44
CA LEU A 996 28.24 47.54 -16.46
C LEU A 996 29.63 47.97 -17.00
N GLU A 997 29.93 47.69 -18.27
CA GLU A 997 31.23 47.93 -18.93
C GLU A 997 32.43 47.15 -18.31
N GLU A 998 32.17 46.15 -17.47
CA GLU A 998 33.16 45.25 -16.86
C GLU A 998 33.64 44.17 -17.86
N LEU A 999 34.19 44.59 -19.00
CA LEU A 999 34.42 43.72 -20.16
C LEU A 999 35.22 42.44 -19.87
N CYS A 1000 36.22 42.49 -18.97
CA CYS A 1000 37.02 41.30 -18.63
C CYS A 1000 36.19 40.24 -17.89
N ILE A 1001 35.42 40.64 -16.87
CA ILE A 1001 34.56 39.73 -16.09
C ILE A 1001 33.42 39.21 -16.97
N ALA A 1002 32.92 40.04 -17.89
CA ALA A 1002 31.95 39.63 -18.89
C ALA A 1002 32.51 38.55 -19.83
N GLU A 1003 33.76 38.70 -20.28
CA GLU A 1003 34.43 37.71 -21.14
C GLU A 1003 34.65 36.39 -20.40
N GLU A 1004 35.20 36.43 -19.18
CA GLU A 1004 35.38 35.25 -18.31
C GLU A 1004 34.06 34.48 -18.12
N ALA A 1005 32.99 35.16 -17.68
CA ALA A 1005 31.67 34.57 -17.49
C ALA A 1005 31.08 33.98 -18.79
N LEU A 1006 31.31 34.61 -19.94
CA LEU A 1006 30.84 34.10 -21.23
C LEU A 1006 31.69 32.95 -21.77
N THR A 1007 32.98 32.88 -21.43
CA THR A 1007 33.80 31.70 -21.76
C THR A 1007 33.35 30.47 -20.96
N GLU A 1008 32.98 30.62 -19.68
CA GLU A 1008 32.34 29.54 -18.90
C GLU A 1008 30.97 29.16 -19.48
N ALA A 1009 30.14 30.13 -19.87
CA ALA A 1009 28.86 29.87 -20.55
C ALA A 1009 29.04 29.06 -21.85
N ASN A 1010 30.10 29.35 -22.61
CA ASN A 1010 30.45 28.66 -23.85
C ASN A 1010 31.03 27.26 -23.59
N HIS A 1011 31.76 27.08 -22.49
CA HIS A 1011 32.28 25.78 -22.07
C HIS A 1011 31.14 24.83 -21.64
N LEU A 1012 30.08 25.34 -20.99
CA LEU A 1012 28.91 24.53 -20.66
C LEU A 1012 27.98 24.25 -21.85
N ASN A 1013 27.91 25.13 -22.84
CA ASN A 1013 27.14 24.90 -24.08
C ASN A 1013 27.69 25.74 -25.25
N ASN A 1014 28.52 25.10 -26.08
CA ASN A 1014 29.15 25.72 -27.25
C ASN A 1014 28.19 26.00 -28.43
N GLN A 1015 26.91 25.62 -28.32
CA GLN A 1015 25.88 25.86 -29.35
C GLN A 1015 25.03 27.10 -29.06
N ASN A 1016 25.23 27.79 -27.93
CA ASN A 1016 24.43 28.96 -27.58
C ASN A 1016 24.84 30.19 -28.42
N ALA A 1017 23.98 30.55 -29.38
CA ALA A 1017 24.21 31.67 -30.29
C ALA A 1017 24.32 33.04 -29.59
N GLU A 1018 23.65 33.24 -28.43
CA GLU A 1018 23.77 34.50 -27.68
C GLU A 1018 25.14 34.65 -27.03
N VAL A 1019 25.72 33.57 -26.50
CA VAL A 1019 27.06 33.60 -25.89
C VAL A 1019 28.11 34.02 -26.92
N TRP A 1020 28.09 33.40 -28.11
CA TRP A 1020 28.95 33.80 -29.23
C TRP A 1020 28.72 35.26 -29.67
N ALA A 1021 27.48 35.76 -29.61
CA ALA A 1021 27.16 37.15 -29.94
C ALA A 1021 27.75 38.14 -28.93
N TYR A 1022 27.63 37.88 -27.62
CA TYR A 1022 28.21 38.74 -26.59
C TYR A 1022 29.75 38.68 -26.59
N LEU A 1023 30.37 37.50 -26.78
CA LEU A 1023 31.83 37.38 -26.97
C LEU A 1023 32.32 38.19 -28.18
N SER A 1024 31.58 38.16 -29.29
CA SER A 1024 31.87 38.98 -30.49
C SER A 1024 31.75 40.49 -30.21
N LEU A 1025 30.71 40.91 -29.48
CA LEU A 1025 30.53 42.31 -29.05
C LEU A 1025 31.65 42.80 -28.12
N ILE A 1026 32.09 41.99 -27.17
CA ILE A 1026 33.24 42.29 -26.30
C ILE A 1026 34.50 42.44 -27.15
N CYS A 1027 34.77 41.50 -28.05
CA CYS A 1027 35.93 41.59 -28.94
C CYS A 1027 35.92 42.85 -29.82
N LEU A 1028 34.77 43.29 -30.32
CA LEU A 1028 34.64 44.59 -31.00
C LEU A 1028 34.99 45.76 -30.07
N ARG A 1029 34.45 45.81 -28.85
CA ARG A 1029 34.74 46.87 -27.87
C ARG A 1029 36.22 46.87 -27.43
N SER A 1030 36.85 45.70 -27.34
CA SER A 1030 38.29 45.54 -27.07
C SER A 1030 39.20 45.79 -28.28
N GLY A 1031 38.64 46.03 -29.48
CA GLY A 1031 39.41 46.23 -30.72
C GLY A 1031 39.95 44.96 -31.40
N ARG A 1032 39.61 43.76 -30.90
CA ARG A 1032 39.98 42.44 -31.46
C ARG A 1032 39.07 42.08 -32.63
N GLN A 1033 39.22 42.84 -33.73
CA GLN A 1033 38.30 42.78 -34.87
C GLN A 1033 38.26 41.40 -35.57
N GLU A 1034 39.38 40.66 -35.61
CA GLU A 1034 39.45 39.35 -36.29
C GLU A 1034 38.74 38.24 -35.51
N GLU A 1035 38.96 38.16 -34.19
CA GLU A 1035 38.23 37.27 -33.27
C GLU A 1035 36.72 37.57 -33.30
N ALA A 1036 36.34 38.85 -33.27
CA ALA A 1036 34.94 39.27 -33.36
C ALA A 1036 34.24 38.73 -34.63
N GLU A 1037 34.90 38.77 -35.79
CA GLU A 1037 34.35 38.22 -37.03
C GLU A 1037 34.34 36.69 -37.09
N GLN A 1038 35.12 36.00 -36.26
CA GLN A 1038 35.02 34.55 -36.08
C GLN A 1038 33.83 34.20 -35.19
N PHE A 1039 33.71 34.80 -34.00
CA PHE A 1039 32.61 34.56 -33.07
C PHE A 1039 31.24 34.94 -33.67
N TYR A 1040 31.17 35.98 -34.52
CA TYR A 1040 29.95 36.31 -35.26
C TYR A 1040 29.55 35.23 -36.29
N LYS A 1041 30.52 34.52 -36.90
CA LYS A 1041 30.22 33.37 -37.79
C LYS A 1041 29.65 32.20 -37.00
N TYR A 1042 30.11 31.97 -35.76
CA TYR A 1042 29.50 30.96 -34.89
C TYR A 1042 28.10 31.37 -34.42
N ALA A 1043 27.89 32.62 -33.97
CA ALA A 1043 26.57 33.13 -33.61
C ALA A 1043 25.54 33.04 -34.75
N THR A 1044 25.97 33.27 -36.00
CA THR A 1044 25.12 33.09 -37.19
C THR A 1044 24.94 31.62 -37.60
N LYS A 1045 25.97 30.77 -37.49
CA LYS A 1045 25.88 29.31 -37.68
C LYS A 1045 24.85 28.66 -36.73
N PHE A 1046 24.78 29.15 -35.48
CA PHE A 1046 23.85 28.65 -34.46
C PHE A 1046 22.50 29.41 -34.41
N ASN A 1047 22.17 30.21 -35.44
CA ASN A 1047 20.88 30.89 -35.60
C ASN A 1047 20.50 31.89 -34.47
N LEU A 1048 21.34 32.89 -34.20
CA LEU A 1048 21.03 34.01 -33.31
C LEU A 1048 19.69 34.70 -33.67
N GLN A 1049 18.65 34.49 -32.87
CA GLN A 1049 17.31 35.07 -33.11
C GLN A 1049 17.13 36.49 -32.56
N LYS A 1050 18.00 36.95 -31.66
CA LYS A 1050 17.80 38.16 -30.86
C LYS A 1050 18.14 39.43 -31.64
N GLU A 1051 17.13 40.03 -32.28
CA GLU A 1051 17.28 41.24 -33.11
C GLU A 1051 18.03 42.40 -32.46
N SER A 1052 17.91 42.60 -31.15
CA SER A 1052 18.61 43.68 -30.44
C SER A 1052 20.13 43.52 -30.46
N LEU A 1053 20.63 42.29 -30.33
CA LEU A 1053 22.07 42.00 -30.45
C LEU A 1053 22.55 42.14 -31.89
N LEU A 1054 21.74 41.75 -32.87
CA LEU A 1054 22.06 41.95 -34.29
C LEU A 1054 22.13 43.45 -34.65
N LYS A 1055 21.28 44.29 -34.06
CA LYS A 1055 21.32 45.76 -34.23
C LYS A 1055 22.56 46.36 -33.55
N GLU A 1056 22.78 46.07 -32.26
CA GLU A 1056 23.94 46.56 -31.50
C GLU A 1056 25.27 46.15 -32.15
N PHE A 1057 25.38 44.92 -32.67
CA PHE A 1057 26.57 44.45 -33.40
C PHE A 1057 26.81 45.22 -34.70
N ASN A 1058 25.78 45.43 -35.52
CA ASN A 1058 25.91 46.17 -36.77
C ASN A 1058 26.26 47.65 -36.52
N GLU A 1059 25.63 48.26 -35.52
CA GLU A 1059 25.91 49.65 -35.11
C GLU A 1059 27.37 49.83 -34.64
N LEU A 1060 27.86 48.95 -33.75
CA LEU A 1060 29.28 48.97 -33.32
C LEU A 1060 30.24 48.68 -34.48
N LYS A 1061 29.90 47.73 -35.36
CA LYS A 1061 30.73 47.39 -36.53
C LYS A 1061 30.84 48.54 -37.52
N ASP A 1062 29.76 49.27 -37.76
CA ASP A 1062 29.79 50.44 -38.64
C ASP A 1062 30.42 51.66 -37.95
N GLN A 1063 30.24 51.88 -36.64
CA GLN A 1063 31.01 52.89 -35.88
C GLN A 1063 32.52 52.65 -35.99
N LEU A 1064 32.99 51.40 -35.85
CA LEU A 1064 34.39 51.02 -36.00
C LEU A 1064 34.90 51.15 -37.45
N ARG A 1065 34.03 50.96 -38.46
CA ARG A 1065 34.36 51.26 -39.87
C ARG A 1065 34.48 52.75 -40.12
N PHE A 1066 33.55 53.57 -39.61
CA PHE A 1066 33.58 55.02 -39.76
C PHE A 1066 34.79 55.65 -39.05
N SER A 1067 35.10 55.24 -37.81
CA SER A 1067 36.29 55.73 -37.10
C SER A 1067 37.60 55.33 -37.80
N ARG A 1068 37.68 54.09 -38.32
CA ARG A 1068 38.83 53.64 -39.13
C ARG A 1068 38.96 54.45 -40.42
N LEU A 1069 37.88 54.73 -41.13
CA LEU A 1069 37.88 55.60 -42.32
C LEU A 1069 38.33 57.03 -41.99
N VAL A 1070 37.80 57.64 -40.92
CA VAL A 1070 38.22 58.97 -40.45
C VAL A 1070 39.71 58.99 -40.10
N SER A 1071 40.24 57.94 -39.44
CA SER A 1071 41.67 57.84 -39.16
C SER A 1071 42.53 57.75 -40.43
N CYS A 1072 42.04 57.12 -41.50
CA CYS A 1072 42.74 57.01 -42.78
C CYS A 1072 42.72 58.31 -43.61
N PHE A 1073 41.74 59.19 -43.40
CA PHE A 1073 41.66 60.50 -44.07
C PHE A 1073 42.17 61.67 -43.20
N GLY A 1074 42.42 61.45 -41.91
CA GLY A 1074 42.77 62.49 -40.94
C GLY A 1074 44.23 63.00 -40.95
N THR A 1075 45.09 62.53 -41.85
CA THR A 1075 46.54 62.82 -41.82
C THR A 1075 47.11 63.41 -43.11
N SER A 1076 46.35 64.25 -43.82
CA SER A 1076 46.81 64.91 -45.06
C SER A 1076 46.45 66.40 -45.20
N SER A 1077 46.25 67.09 -44.08
CA SER A 1077 46.17 68.55 -43.92
C SER A 1077 46.38 68.83 -42.42
N GLU A 1078 47.20 69.78 -41.95
CA GLU A 1078 47.72 71.00 -42.59
C GLU A 1078 49.25 71.13 -42.42
N ALA A 1079 49.93 71.73 -43.40
CA ALA A 1079 51.34 72.15 -43.27
C ALA A 1079 51.61 73.42 -44.10
N GLY A 1080 51.89 74.54 -43.42
CA GLY A 1080 51.90 75.88 -44.00
C GLY A 1080 50.51 76.54 -43.96
N VAL A 1081 50.38 77.87 -43.96
CA VAL A 1081 51.38 78.93 -44.22
C VAL A 1081 51.20 80.09 -43.22
N SER A 1082 52.29 80.73 -42.81
CA SER A 1082 52.23 81.97 -42.00
C SER A 1082 52.18 83.23 -42.85
N MET A 1083 51.38 84.23 -42.47
CA MET A 1083 51.85 85.61 -42.19
C MET A 1083 50.70 86.57 -41.83
N LYS A 1084 50.97 87.39 -40.79
CA LYS A 1084 50.28 88.64 -40.40
C LYS A 1084 48.84 88.53 -39.90
#